data_AF-A0A7C1HFR9-F1
#
_entry.id   AF-A0A7C1HFR9-F1
#
_cell.length_a   1.000
_cell.length_b   1.000
_cell.length_c   1.000
_cell.angle_alpha   90.00
_cell.angle_beta   90.00
_cell.angle_gamma   90.00
#
_symmetry.space_group_name_H-M   'P 1'
#
loop_
_entity.id
_entity.type
_entity.pdbx_description
1 polymer ?
#
loop_
_entity_poly.entity_id
_entity_poly.type
_entity_poly.pdbx_seq_one_letter_code
_entity_poly.pdbx_strand_id
1 'polypeptide(L)'
;MTPKKKKDRPKSDDGSRWKRLPRWLRVVVKTCLWTVGSVLGLVVIVFILLQTPFVKRWIIRTVEESLNAEYNADFSIGGLEGVLFTGAMLRDVTISNPPDYRAPYFVVVKETEVAYNPFEMLAGTVRLRVARVVGAEVVLEELPGGRLNVSEIFPARGGEVVAAAPLVVDDVRLVNARFRYDYLDEAEEDFEFSRLSGRVRLGLDAGDVYLSGILLSGRTNMYSGGTFWVSGGLTVVEDGPIRTDGLSLVTPSSMVHLVGEFSPAQDRVDLDVFSPRLALAELGAAGLERLEPSGEAEFTGHLEGRLSDPRARFSLKLRRPSLAGYSLDGLELEGDYAAGRLTLEELRLHRNGGRAFGSAVFDLFAEQPVVRAGLDFYGLDPAELAPETLADLPGDLNGRVSLEEEQGQPGRLAARLELFPSRLRGVRIEQLRLAGHGTTEDFTLTEGLLRFGGSRVHARGRLTASGLALAVEGSGLSLERLSGLAGMPLGGRLDFRAVLEGSLESLAARFDLKLTRGSGAGFTVEEARLAGGLNLVADREGLVPGNLLLDLEARGCGYGDYRARHLSAEGELSLTRPAFNGELRLAGLEAAGWSFEELEARGLFDDGRGEIEKLHLVVDEETSLAYRGRFELRESGLHVATELIHFIHRDLDLLNARPFLAHITERGVGVEEVELVTAAGSFSLVGEYAFEEEELVARLLAPELDLGALSAALELTEEPVSGLARLDLELSGRPVEPRVRLELALAGVRYGDYHLRTLALGLVILPGVNTVRLVNALAGVEPLPPGGGEEKLGYLTLTA
;
A
#
# COMPACT_ATOMS: atom_id res chain seq x y z
N MET A 1 23.36 87.80 -98.61
CA MET A 1 23.28 87.01 -97.36
C MET A 1 21.94 86.28 -97.32
N THR A 2 22.02 84.96 -97.26
CA THR A 2 21.00 83.90 -97.22
C THR A 2 20.86 83.37 -95.75
N PRO A 3 20.03 82.37 -95.40
CA PRO A 3 18.55 82.25 -95.50
C PRO A 3 17.89 81.37 -94.38
N LYS A 4 16.59 80.99 -94.60
CA LYS A 4 15.86 79.74 -94.20
C LYS A 4 15.25 79.63 -92.77
N LYS A 5 14.07 79.01 -92.52
CA LYS A 5 13.23 78.07 -93.30
C LYS A 5 11.76 77.98 -92.79
N LYS A 6 10.82 77.74 -93.73
CA LYS A 6 9.38 77.37 -93.64
C LYS A 6 9.11 75.98 -92.99
N LYS A 7 7.89 75.69 -92.48
CA LYS A 7 6.77 75.00 -93.23
C LYS A 7 5.52 74.64 -92.36
N ASP A 8 4.37 75.11 -92.84
CA ASP A 8 2.97 74.62 -92.90
C ASP A 8 2.39 73.53 -91.95
N ARG A 9 1.18 73.82 -91.45
CA ARG A 9 0.19 72.85 -90.90
C ARG A 9 -0.92 72.56 -91.95
N PRO A 10 -1.46 71.33 -92.03
CA PRO A 10 -2.77 71.08 -92.64
C PRO A 10 -3.86 70.68 -91.61
N LYS A 11 -5.12 70.89 -92.00
CA LYS A 11 -6.36 70.66 -91.23
C LYS A 11 -7.17 69.50 -91.86
N SER A 12 -7.77 68.70 -90.98
CA SER A 12 -9.02 67.90 -91.09
C SER A 12 -9.22 66.94 -92.26
N ASP A 13 -9.29 65.64 -91.96
CA ASP A 13 -10.20 64.69 -92.61
C ASP A 13 -10.33 63.41 -91.76
N ASP A 14 -11.51 63.13 -91.18
CA ASP A 14 -11.95 61.74 -90.99
C ASP A 14 -13.47 61.65 -90.74
N GLY A 15 -14.18 61.14 -91.74
CA GLY A 15 -15.64 61.02 -91.72
C GLY A 15 -16.19 60.24 -92.90
N SER A 16 -16.50 58.96 -92.66
CA SER A 16 -17.47 58.10 -93.37
C SER A 16 -17.01 57.26 -94.58
N ARG A 17 -16.39 56.11 -94.28
CA ARG A 17 -16.18 54.96 -95.18
C ARG A 17 -17.45 54.11 -95.50
N TRP A 18 -18.65 54.58 -95.18
CA TRP A 18 -19.90 53.79 -95.21
C TRP A 18 -20.64 53.74 -96.57
N LYS A 19 -20.14 54.41 -97.61
CA LYS A 19 -20.87 54.57 -98.90
C LYS A 19 -20.60 53.52 -99.98
N ARG A 20 -19.86 52.43 -99.72
CA ARG A 20 -19.52 51.38 -100.73
C ARG A 20 -20.08 49.97 -100.43
N LEU A 21 -21.31 49.83 -99.92
CA LEU A 21 -21.94 48.51 -99.72
C LEU A 21 -23.23 48.33 -100.57
N PRO A 22 -23.44 47.15 -101.20
CA PRO A 22 -24.64 46.83 -102.01
C PRO A 22 -25.95 47.06 -101.24
N ARG A 23 -27.03 47.45 -101.94
CA ARG A 23 -28.33 47.80 -101.30
C ARG A 23 -28.94 46.67 -100.46
N TRP A 24 -28.82 45.41 -100.88
CA TRP A 24 -29.34 44.24 -100.14
C TRP A 24 -28.58 43.99 -98.82
N LEU A 25 -27.26 44.18 -98.82
CA LEU A 25 -26.42 44.03 -97.63
C LEU A 25 -26.71 45.13 -96.59
N ARG A 26 -27.03 46.36 -97.02
CA ARG A 26 -27.48 47.43 -96.11
C ARG A 26 -28.82 47.13 -95.45
N VAL A 27 -29.75 46.47 -96.15
CA VAL A 27 -31.03 46.06 -95.56
C VAL A 27 -30.82 44.92 -94.58
N VAL A 28 -30.05 43.88 -94.94
CA VAL A 28 -29.74 42.77 -94.03
C VAL A 28 -29.02 43.25 -92.77
N VAL A 29 -28.00 44.12 -92.90
CA VAL A 29 -27.29 44.68 -91.74
C VAL A 29 -28.23 45.54 -90.88
N LYS A 30 -29.12 46.33 -91.48
CA LYS A 30 -30.06 47.18 -90.73
C LYS A 30 -31.15 46.35 -90.02
N THR A 31 -31.63 45.28 -90.66
CA THR A 31 -32.57 44.32 -90.05
C THR A 31 -31.91 43.50 -88.96
N CYS A 32 -30.65 43.05 -89.15
CA CYS A 32 -29.84 42.44 -88.09
C CYS A 32 -29.60 43.41 -86.93
N LEU A 33 -29.27 44.68 -87.20
CA LEU A 33 -29.05 45.67 -86.15
C LEU A 33 -30.33 45.97 -85.35
N TRP A 34 -31.48 46.00 -86.02
CA TRP A 34 -32.79 46.17 -85.38
C TRP A 34 -33.23 44.92 -84.62
N THR A 35 -33.04 43.72 -85.16
CA THR A 35 -33.34 42.48 -84.42
C THR A 35 -32.42 42.32 -83.23
N VAL A 36 -31.10 42.53 -83.39
CA VAL A 36 -30.15 42.53 -82.28
C VAL A 36 -30.48 43.63 -81.27
N GLY A 37 -30.81 44.84 -81.71
CA GLY A 37 -31.19 45.96 -80.85
C GLY A 37 -32.51 45.75 -80.11
N SER A 38 -33.53 45.18 -80.76
CA SER A 38 -34.81 44.82 -80.14
C SER A 38 -34.68 43.64 -79.18
N VAL A 39 -33.84 42.65 -79.50
CA VAL A 39 -33.50 41.55 -78.59
C VAL A 39 -32.73 42.08 -77.39
N LEU A 40 -31.73 42.95 -77.58
CA LEU A 40 -31.03 43.60 -76.46
C LEU A 40 -31.98 44.44 -75.61
N GLY A 41 -32.87 45.22 -76.23
CA GLY A 41 -33.88 46.02 -75.54
C GLY A 41 -34.85 45.18 -74.72
N LEU A 42 -35.32 44.05 -75.28
CA LEU A 42 -36.17 43.09 -74.58
C LEU A 42 -35.42 42.47 -73.39
N VAL A 43 -34.17 42.08 -73.58
CA VAL A 43 -33.30 41.54 -72.53
C VAL A 43 -33.11 42.55 -71.40
N VAL A 44 -32.88 43.84 -71.71
CA VAL A 44 -32.78 44.92 -70.71
C VAL A 44 -34.10 45.14 -69.97
N ILE A 45 -35.25 45.06 -70.65
CA ILE A 45 -36.57 45.16 -70.00
C ILE A 45 -36.79 43.98 -69.05
N VAL A 46 -36.46 42.76 -69.48
CA VAL A 46 -36.50 41.56 -68.63
C VAL A 46 -35.56 41.72 -67.42
N PHE A 47 -34.37 42.29 -67.60
CA PHE A 47 -33.45 42.61 -66.51
C PHE A 47 -34.03 43.57 -65.48
N ILE A 48 -34.68 44.64 -65.93
CA ILE A 48 -35.33 45.61 -65.05
C ILE A 48 -36.50 44.96 -64.31
N LEU A 49 -37.31 44.14 -65.00
CA LEU A 49 -38.44 43.42 -64.42
C LEU A 49 -38.00 42.43 -63.34
N LEU A 50 -36.92 41.66 -63.57
CA LEU A 50 -36.35 40.71 -62.61
C LEU A 50 -35.88 41.37 -61.30
N GLN A 51 -35.57 42.66 -61.30
CA GLN A 51 -35.18 43.39 -60.09
C GLN A 51 -36.37 43.91 -59.28
N THR A 52 -37.60 43.87 -59.81
CA THR A 52 -38.76 44.42 -59.11
C THR A 52 -39.21 43.56 -57.92
N PRO A 53 -39.70 44.16 -56.81
CA PRO A 53 -40.18 43.42 -55.65
C PRO A 53 -41.37 42.47 -55.95
N PHE A 54 -42.10 42.73 -57.03
CA PHE A 54 -43.18 41.86 -57.48
C PHE A 54 -42.63 40.54 -58.02
N VAL A 55 -41.67 40.59 -58.95
CA VAL A 55 -41.07 39.39 -59.55
C VAL A 55 -40.31 38.59 -58.51
N LYS A 56 -39.59 39.24 -57.59
CA LYS A 56 -38.88 38.54 -56.50
C LYS A 56 -39.81 37.74 -55.58
N ARG A 57 -40.96 38.30 -55.21
CA ARG A 57 -41.99 37.59 -54.42
C ARG A 57 -42.66 36.47 -55.20
N TRP A 58 -42.88 36.68 -56.50
CA TRP A 58 -43.38 35.62 -57.38
C TRP A 58 -42.40 34.45 -57.49
N ILE A 59 -41.10 34.73 -57.61
CA ILE A 59 -40.04 33.70 -57.61
C ILE A 59 -40.05 32.92 -56.30
N ILE A 60 -40.06 33.60 -55.15
CA ILE A 60 -40.11 32.95 -53.82
C ILE A 60 -41.29 31.99 -53.76
N ARG A 61 -42.51 32.48 -54.04
CA ARG A 61 -43.73 31.68 -53.97
C ARG A 61 -43.69 30.47 -54.92
N THR A 62 -43.17 30.66 -56.13
CA THR A 62 -43.07 29.56 -57.11
C THR A 62 -42.08 28.49 -56.63
N VAL A 63 -40.97 28.91 -56.01
CA VAL A 63 -39.98 27.99 -55.44
C VAL A 63 -40.54 27.26 -54.23
N GLU A 64 -41.20 27.96 -53.30
CA GLU A 64 -41.89 27.36 -52.15
C GLU A 64 -42.95 26.35 -52.60
N GLU A 65 -43.83 26.72 -53.54
CA GLU A 65 -44.86 25.82 -54.08
C GLU A 65 -44.25 24.58 -54.76
N SER A 66 -43.11 24.74 -55.46
CA SER A 66 -42.42 23.62 -56.11
C SER A 66 -41.75 22.68 -55.09
N LEU A 67 -41.08 23.23 -54.09
CA LEU A 67 -40.40 22.46 -53.04
C LEU A 67 -41.40 21.74 -52.13
N ASN A 68 -42.48 22.41 -51.74
CA ASN A 68 -43.57 21.81 -50.94
C ASN A 68 -44.33 20.73 -51.69
N ALA A 69 -44.39 20.80 -53.02
CA ALA A 69 -44.99 19.75 -53.84
C ALA A 69 -44.06 18.54 -54.03
N GLU A 70 -42.74 18.76 -53.94
CA GLU A 70 -41.72 17.74 -54.19
C GLU A 70 -41.28 16.99 -52.92
N TYR A 71 -41.32 17.65 -51.76
CA TYR A 71 -40.81 17.14 -50.49
C TYR A 71 -41.89 17.15 -49.39
N ASN A 72 -41.76 16.27 -48.40
CA ASN A 72 -42.73 16.13 -47.30
C ASN A 72 -42.44 17.12 -46.15
N ALA A 73 -42.26 18.40 -46.47
CA ALA A 73 -42.00 19.48 -45.51
C ALA A 73 -42.52 20.83 -46.04
N ASP A 74 -42.77 21.76 -45.11
CA ASP A 74 -43.14 23.14 -45.45
C ASP A 74 -41.89 24.03 -45.49
N PHE A 75 -41.56 24.52 -46.68
CA PHE A 75 -40.47 25.43 -46.97
C PHE A 75 -40.97 26.87 -46.98
N SER A 76 -40.36 27.71 -46.13
CA SER A 76 -40.66 29.14 -46.07
C SER A 76 -39.40 29.97 -46.28
N ILE A 77 -39.50 31.03 -47.10
CA ILE A 77 -38.44 31.98 -47.39
C ILE A 77 -38.96 33.40 -47.09
N GLY A 78 -38.45 34.04 -46.03
CA GLY A 78 -38.87 35.37 -45.61
C GLY A 78 -38.55 36.50 -46.61
N GLY A 79 -37.46 36.39 -47.38
CA GLY A 79 -37.10 37.40 -48.37
C GLY A 79 -36.00 37.03 -49.37
N LEU A 80 -36.00 37.72 -50.51
CA LEU A 80 -35.00 37.60 -51.59
C LEU A 80 -34.45 38.97 -51.97
N GLU A 81 -33.18 39.20 -51.68
CA GLU A 81 -32.45 40.45 -51.94
C GLU A 81 -31.30 40.24 -52.95
N GLY A 82 -30.71 41.36 -53.41
CA GLY A 82 -29.60 41.36 -54.37
C GLY A 82 -29.99 41.44 -55.85
N VAL A 83 -28.99 41.29 -56.71
CA VAL A 83 -29.11 41.32 -58.18
C VAL A 83 -29.02 39.89 -58.70
N LEU A 84 -30.17 39.29 -59.02
CA LEU A 84 -30.32 37.88 -59.45
C LEU A 84 -29.49 37.48 -60.68
N PHE A 85 -28.80 38.41 -61.33
CA PHE A 85 -27.88 38.11 -62.41
C PHE A 85 -26.45 37.84 -61.93
N THR A 86 -26.09 38.24 -60.71
CA THR A 86 -24.74 38.08 -60.15
C THR A 86 -24.74 37.38 -58.80
N GLY A 87 -25.88 37.39 -58.11
CA GLY A 87 -26.06 36.67 -56.85
C GLY A 87 -27.42 36.94 -56.22
N ALA A 88 -27.78 36.11 -55.24
CA ALA A 88 -29.01 36.20 -54.49
C ALA A 88 -28.72 36.12 -52.99
N MET A 89 -29.48 36.88 -52.19
CA MET A 89 -29.44 36.81 -50.74
C MET A 89 -30.83 36.39 -50.24
N LEU A 90 -30.94 35.20 -49.69
CA LEU A 90 -32.15 34.67 -49.08
C LEU A 90 -32.13 34.99 -47.58
N ARG A 91 -33.26 35.41 -47.01
CA ARG A 91 -33.41 35.64 -45.57
C ARG A 91 -34.49 34.77 -44.99
N ASP A 92 -34.28 34.36 -43.74
CA ASP A 92 -35.22 33.61 -42.90
C ASP A 92 -35.77 32.38 -43.63
N VAL A 93 -34.86 31.50 -44.07
CA VAL A 93 -35.21 30.23 -44.71
C VAL A 93 -35.51 29.21 -43.62
N THR A 94 -36.72 28.64 -43.63
CA THR A 94 -37.15 27.63 -42.66
C THR A 94 -37.68 26.40 -43.38
N ILE A 95 -37.23 25.22 -42.95
CA ILE A 95 -37.78 23.92 -43.32
C ILE A 95 -38.44 23.36 -42.08
N SER A 96 -39.77 23.27 -42.09
CA SER A 96 -40.55 22.80 -40.95
C SER A 96 -40.50 21.27 -40.86
N ASN A 97 -40.45 20.73 -39.63
CA ASN A 97 -40.68 19.29 -39.44
C ASN A 97 -42.18 18.99 -39.60
N PRO A 98 -42.55 17.77 -39.98
CA PRO A 98 -43.94 17.30 -39.91
C PRO A 98 -44.55 17.40 -38.49
N PRO A 99 -45.89 17.33 -38.34
CA PRO A 99 -46.59 17.60 -37.06
C PRO A 99 -46.27 16.67 -35.87
N ASP A 100 -45.52 15.59 -36.10
CA ASP A 100 -45.27 14.52 -35.12
C ASP A 100 -43.87 14.58 -34.48
N TYR A 101 -43.05 15.58 -34.82
CA TYR A 101 -41.68 15.77 -34.32
C TYR A 101 -41.62 16.70 -33.10
N ARG A 102 -40.66 16.48 -32.20
CA ARG A 102 -40.46 17.34 -31.00
C ARG A 102 -40.03 18.74 -31.38
N ALA A 103 -39.16 18.85 -32.38
CA ALA A 103 -38.71 20.14 -32.88
C ALA A 103 -39.65 20.64 -33.99
N PRO A 104 -40.10 21.91 -33.95
CA PRO A 104 -41.03 22.43 -34.97
C PRO A 104 -40.37 22.66 -36.35
N TYR A 105 -39.04 22.59 -36.43
CA TYR A 105 -38.28 22.79 -37.67
C TYR A 105 -37.11 21.81 -37.77
N PHE A 106 -36.78 21.46 -39.01
CA PHE A 106 -35.57 20.72 -39.37
C PHE A 106 -34.38 21.68 -39.55
N VAL A 107 -34.58 22.77 -40.30
CA VAL A 107 -33.54 23.74 -40.62
C VAL A 107 -34.09 25.15 -40.53
N VAL A 108 -33.40 26.04 -39.83
CA VAL A 108 -33.64 27.48 -39.86
C VAL A 108 -32.34 28.17 -40.27
N VAL A 109 -32.39 29.11 -41.19
CA VAL A 109 -31.24 29.88 -41.64
C VAL A 109 -31.60 31.36 -41.69
N LYS A 110 -30.87 32.20 -40.94
CA LYS A 110 -31.10 33.65 -40.95
C LYS A 110 -30.81 34.27 -42.31
N GLU A 111 -29.68 33.89 -42.92
CA GLU A 111 -29.23 34.48 -44.17
C GLU A 111 -28.41 33.49 -45.01
N THR A 112 -28.73 33.39 -46.30
CA THR A 112 -27.97 32.63 -47.30
C THR A 112 -27.61 33.52 -48.48
N GLU A 113 -26.33 33.82 -48.66
CA GLU A 113 -25.79 34.55 -49.80
C GLU A 113 -25.21 33.57 -50.82
N VAL A 114 -25.66 33.65 -52.06
CA VAL A 114 -25.19 32.79 -53.16
C VAL A 114 -24.72 33.64 -54.33
N ALA A 115 -23.50 33.43 -54.80
CA ALA A 115 -22.94 34.06 -56.00
C ALA A 115 -22.84 33.04 -57.14
N TYR A 116 -23.34 33.38 -58.33
CA TYR A 116 -23.37 32.49 -59.49
C TYR A 116 -23.17 33.25 -60.80
N ASN A 117 -22.77 32.53 -61.86
CA ASN A 117 -22.66 33.07 -63.21
C ASN A 117 -23.84 32.54 -64.07
N PRO A 118 -24.80 33.39 -64.47
CA PRO A 118 -25.99 32.98 -65.20
C PRO A 118 -25.67 32.44 -66.60
N PHE A 119 -24.56 32.88 -67.22
CA PHE A 119 -24.15 32.35 -68.52
C PHE A 119 -23.64 30.90 -68.43
N GLU A 120 -23.05 30.52 -67.29
CA GLU A 120 -22.64 29.13 -67.03
C GLU A 120 -23.86 28.24 -66.77
N MET A 121 -24.89 28.76 -66.08
CA MET A 121 -26.16 28.07 -65.88
C MET A 121 -26.90 27.84 -67.21
N LEU A 122 -26.90 28.84 -68.11
CA LEU A 122 -27.48 28.72 -69.47
C LEU A 122 -26.71 27.72 -70.36
N ALA A 123 -25.43 27.49 -70.07
CA ALA A 123 -24.60 26.50 -70.75
C ALA A 123 -24.77 25.07 -70.18
N GLY A 124 -25.69 24.89 -69.21
CA GLY A 124 -26.03 23.58 -68.64
C GLY A 124 -25.20 23.18 -67.42
N THR A 125 -24.38 24.07 -66.84
CA THR A 125 -23.60 23.77 -65.62
C THR A 125 -24.00 24.71 -64.49
N VAL A 126 -24.54 24.19 -63.39
CA VAL A 126 -24.86 25.00 -62.21
C VAL A 126 -23.63 25.06 -61.31
N ARG A 127 -22.89 26.18 -61.39
CA ARG A 127 -21.70 26.44 -60.57
C ARG A 127 -21.93 27.64 -59.65
N LEU A 128 -21.91 27.40 -58.35
CA LEU A 128 -22.00 28.43 -57.32
C LEU A 128 -20.58 28.80 -56.89
N ARG A 129 -20.20 30.08 -57.00
CA ARG A 129 -18.84 30.55 -56.67
C ARG A 129 -18.64 30.72 -55.17
N VAL A 130 -19.66 31.21 -54.48
CA VAL A 130 -19.68 31.37 -53.02
C VAL A 130 -21.10 31.08 -52.54
N ALA A 131 -21.25 30.21 -51.55
CA ALA A 131 -22.47 29.99 -50.80
C ALA A 131 -22.18 30.24 -49.31
N ARG A 132 -22.55 31.42 -48.82
CA ARG A 132 -22.35 31.81 -47.43
C ARG A 132 -23.68 31.70 -46.68
N VAL A 133 -23.72 30.85 -45.68
CA VAL A 133 -24.86 30.58 -44.82
C VAL A 133 -24.55 31.13 -43.43
N VAL A 134 -25.40 31.99 -42.89
CA VAL A 134 -25.20 32.66 -41.60
C VAL A 134 -26.34 32.33 -40.65
N GLY A 135 -26.00 31.91 -39.44
CA GLY A 135 -26.99 31.63 -38.40
C GLY A 135 -27.89 30.44 -38.74
N ALA A 136 -27.30 29.35 -39.25
CA ALA A 136 -28.04 28.12 -39.51
C ALA A 136 -28.27 27.35 -38.20
N GLU A 137 -29.45 26.81 -38.00
CA GLU A 137 -29.80 25.89 -36.92
C GLU A 137 -30.42 24.65 -37.56
N VAL A 138 -29.78 23.49 -37.40
CA VAL A 138 -30.21 22.22 -37.97
C VAL A 138 -30.55 21.28 -36.82
N VAL A 139 -31.73 20.67 -36.84
CA VAL A 139 -32.18 19.73 -35.81
C VAL A 139 -32.42 18.36 -36.44
N LEU A 140 -31.62 17.39 -36.01
CA LEU A 140 -31.76 15.99 -36.37
C LEU A 140 -32.44 15.27 -35.20
N GLU A 141 -33.55 14.59 -35.47
CA GLU A 141 -34.31 13.86 -34.46
C GLU A 141 -34.36 12.38 -34.85
N GLU A 142 -33.99 11.50 -33.91
CA GLU A 142 -34.02 10.05 -34.12
C GLU A 142 -35.43 9.48 -33.86
N LEU A 143 -35.90 8.65 -34.79
CA LEU A 143 -37.19 7.97 -34.77
C LEU A 143 -37.03 6.50 -34.39
N PRO A 144 -38.06 5.88 -33.80
CA PRO A 144 -38.03 4.46 -33.46
C PRO A 144 -37.58 3.59 -34.65
N GLY A 145 -36.57 2.75 -34.44
CA GLY A 145 -35.92 1.96 -35.49
C GLY A 145 -34.69 2.60 -36.12
N GLY A 146 -34.10 3.64 -35.50
CA GLY A 146 -32.83 4.23 -35.93
C GLY A 146 -32.90 5.09 -37.19
N ARG A 147 -34.10 5.56 -37.55
CA ARG A 147 -34.32 6.45 -38.72
C ARG A 147 -34.25 7.90 -38.27
N LEU A 148 -33.77 8.80 -39.14
CA LEU A 148 -33.70 10.23 -38.84
C LEU A 148 -34.86 10.99 -39.48
N ASN A 149 -35.30 12.10 -38.87
CA ASN A 149 -36.29 13.02 -39.44
C ASN A 149 -35.98 13.42 -40.90
N VAL A 150 -34.70 13.62 -41.23
CA VAL A 150 -34.25 13.95 -42.60
C VAL A 150 -34.65 12.88 -43.64
N SER A 151 -34.75 11.61 -43.24
CA SER A 151 -35.11 10.51 -44.13
C SER A 151 -36.59 10.48 -44.50
N GLU A 152 -37.45 11.10 -43.67
CA GLU A 152 -38.88 11.27 -43.98
C GLU A 152 -39.17 12.58 -44.74
N ILE A 153 -38.35 13.61 -44.52
CA ILE A 153 -38.42 14.88 -45.27
C ILE A 153 -37.95 14.69 -46.72
N PHE A 154 -36.88 13.91 -46.92
CA PHE A 154 -36.25 13.64 -48.22
C PHE A 154 -36.23 12.13 -48.52
N PRO A 155 -37.33 11.52 -49.01
CA PRO A 155 -37.38 10.10 -49.32
C PRO A 155 -36.49 9.74 -50.53
N ALA A 156 -35.71 8.66 -50.44
CA ALA A 156 -34.85 8.18 -51.52
C ALA A 156 -35.68 7.74 -52.76
N ARG A 157 -35.34 8.25 -53.95
CA ARG A 157 -36.03 7.90 -55.21
C ARG A 157 -35.49 6.61 -55.83
N GLY A 158 -36.39 5.71 -56.25
CA GLY A 158 -36.08 4.46 -56.95
C GLY A 158 -36.58 4.37 -58.39
N GLY A 159 -36.35 5.38 -59.24
CA GLY A 159 -36.84 5.40 -60.63
C GLY A 159 -35.81 5.90 -61.67
N GLU A 160 -35.93 5.41 -62.91
CA GLU A 160 -35.04 5.69 -64.06
C GLU A 160 -34.75 7.18 -64.27
N VAL A 161 -33.46 7.50 -64.40
CA VAL A 161 -32.89 8.85 -64.25
C VAL A 161 -32.54 9.47 -65.61
N VAL A 162 -32.97 10.71 -65.84
CA VAL A 162 -32.46 11.60 -66.91
C VAL A 162 -31.26 12.35 -66.33
N ALA A 163 -30.08 12.20 -66.94
CA ALA A 163 -28.82 12.79 -66.45
C ALA A 163 -28.92 14.32 -66.24
N ALA A 164 -28.90 14.77 -65.00
CA ALA A 164 -28.82 16.18 -64.65
C ALA A 164 -27.36 16.61 -64.48
N ALA A 165 -27.07 17.89 -64.73
CA ALA A 165 -25.71 18.40 -64.61
C ALA A 165 -25.28 18.55 -63.13
N PRO A 166 -24.02 18.26 -62.77
CA PRO A 166 -23.55 18.32 -61.39
C PRO A 166 -23.55 19.74 -60.83
N LEU A 167 -23.98 19.90 -59.58
CA LEU A 167 -23.91 21.16 -58.83
C LEU A 167 -22.53 21.29 -58.19
N VAL A 168 -21.76 22.28 -58.61
CA VAL A 168 -20.43 22.55 -58.06
C VAL A 168 -20.48 23.83 -57.22
N VAL A 169 -20.10 23.74 -55.94
CA VAL A 169 -19.98 24.91 -55.06
C VAL A 169 -18.51 25.14 -54.73
N ASP A 170 -17.94 26.20 -55.28
CA ASP A 170 -16.50 26.50 -55.16
C ASP A 170 -16.09 26.88 -53.72
N ASP A 171 -16.98 27.50 -52.94
CA ASP A 171 -16.72 27.94 -51.57
C ASP A 171 -18.03 27.98 -50.77
N VAL A 172 -18.22 27.04 -49.83
CA VAL A 172 -19.31 27.04 -48.86
C VAL A 172 -18.78 27.57 -47.53
N ARG A 173 -19.47 28.56 -46.95
CA ARG A 173 -19.12 29.14 -45.64
C ARG A 173 -20.34 29.19 -44.74
N LEU A 174 -20.38 28.32 -43.74
CA LEU A 174 -21.31 28.38 -42.63
C LEU A 174 -20.70 29.22 -41.50
N VAL A 175 -21.40 30.26 -41.06
CA VAL A 175 -20.97 31.16 -39.99
C VAL A 175 -22.02 31.14 -38.88
N ASN A 176 -21.58 30.83 -37.65
CA ASN A 176 -22.47 30.65 -36.50
C ASN A 176 -23.58 29.64 -36.78
N ALA A 177 -23.20 28.42 -37.17
CA ALA A 177 -24.14 27.33 -37.41
C ALA A 177 -24.24 26.46 -36.15
N ARG A 178 -25.46 26.07 -35.77
CA ARG A 178 -25.76 25.12 -34.69
C ARG A 178 -26.37 23.87 -35.28
N PHE A 179 -25.90 22.71 -34.86
CA PHE A 179 -26.51 21.42 -35.17
C PHE A 179 -26.91 20.79 -33.83
N ARG A 180 -28.16 20.36 -33.70
CA ARG A 180 -28.69 19.66 -32.54
C ARG A 180 -29.10 18.26 -32.96
N TYR A 181 -28.70 17.27 -32.18
CA TYR A 181 -29.11 15.89 -32.38
C TYR A 181 -29.89 15.39 -31.15
N ASP A 182 -31.15 15.02 -31.37
CA ASP A 182 -32.09 14.58 -30.34
C ASP A 182 -32.23 13.04 -30.43
N TYR A 183 -31.55 12.31 -29.53
CA TYR A 183 -31.66 10.85 -29.40
C TYR A 183 -32.98 10.42 -28.75
N LEU A 184 -33.41 9.17 -29.02
CA LEU A 184 -34.65 8.61 -28.46
C LEU A 184 -34.60 8.41 -26.94
N ASP A 185 -33.45 7.96 -26.42
CA ASP A 185 -33.28 7.48 -25.04
C ASP A 185 -32.08 8.13 -24.29
N GLU A 186 -31.34 9.06 -24.91
CA GLU A 186 -30.13 9.69 -24.35
C GLU A 186 -30.22 11.24 -24.33
N ALA A 187 -29.24 11.89 -23.70
CA ALA A 187 -29.18 13.35 -23.56
C ALA A 187 -29.06 14.06 -24.92
N GLU A 188 -29.60 15.28 -25.03
CA GLU A 188 -29.47 16.14 -26.22
C GLU A 188 -27.99 16.48 -26.49
N GLU A 189 -27.53 16.30 -27.73
CA GLU A 189 -26.18 16.69 -28.16
C GLU A 189 -26.20 17.95 -29.02
N ASP A 190 -25.47 18.97 -28.58
CA ASP A 190 -25.34 20.26 -29.26
C ASP A 190 -23.93 20.44 -29.86
N PHE A 191 -23.91 20.81 -31.15
CA PHE A 191 -22.71 21.21 -31.89
C PHE A 191 -22.85 22.66 -32.35
N GLU A 192 -21.97 23.54 -31.91
CA GLU A 192 -21.96 24.94 -32.33
C GLU A 192 -20.68 25.26 -33.12
N PHE A 193 -20.82 25.53 -34.41
CA PHE A 193 -19.72 25.93 -35.27
C PHE A 193 -19.71 27.45 -35.46
N SER A 194 -18.72 28.10 -34.86
CA SER A 194 -18.43 29.53 -35.12
C SER A 194 -18.12 29.80 -36.60
N ARG A 195 -17.38 28.89 -37.25
CA ARG A 195 -17.10 28.93 -38.69
C ARG A 195 -16.85 27.51 -39.19
N LEU A 196 -17.54 27.14 -40.25
CA LEU A 196 -17.27 25.96 -41.06
C LEU A 196 -17.16 26.40 -42.52
N SER A 197 -16.02 26.16 -43.17
CA SER A 197 -15.84 26.53 -44.57
C SER A 197 -15.17 25.44 -45.36
N GLY A 198 -15.55 25.22 -46.62
CA GLY A 198 -14.92 24.22 -47.48
C GLY A 198 -15.48 24.26 -48.89
N ARG A 199 -14.96 23.43 -49.80
CA ARG A 199 -15.56 23.26 -51.13
C ARG A 199 -16.45 22.04 -51.13
N VAL A 200 -17.61 22.17 -51.75
CA VAL A 200 -18.60 21.10 -51.83
C VAL A 200 -18.91 20.84 -53.29
N ARG A 201 -18.75 19.58 -53.72
CA ARG A 201 -19.24 19.11 -55.01
C ARG A 201 -20.34 18.11 -54.75
N LEU A 202 -21.55 18.43 -55.17
CA LEU A 202 -22.73 17.60 -55.00
C LEU A 202 -23.08 16.93 -56.34
N GLY A 203 -22.99 15.61 -56.38
CA GLY A 203 -23.57 14.80 -57.45
C GLY A 203 -25.06 14.58 -57.16
N LEU A 204 -25.94 15.34 -57.84
CA LEU A 204 -27.40 15.24 -57.62
C LEU A 204 -28.00 13.87 -57.99
N ASP A 205 -27.24 13.02 -58.69
CA ASP A 205 -27.70 11.75 -59.26
C ASP A 205 -27.03 10.51 -58.62
N ALA A 206 -26.02 10.69 -57.74
CA ALA A 206 -25.24 9.57 -57.17
C ALA A 206 -25.17 9.59 -55.62
N GLY A 207 -25.63 10.64 -54.96
CA GLY A 207 -25.43 10.80 -53.51
C GLY A 207 -24.02 11.29 -53.15
N ASP A 208 -23.11 11.37 -54.13
CA ASP A 208 -21.73 11.76 -53.87
C ASP A 208 -21.61 13.20 -53.37
N VAL A 209 -21.18 13.33 -52.11
CA VAL A 209 -20.82 14.60 -51.47
C VAL A 209 -19.30 14.63 -51.29
N TYR A 210 -18.61 15.36 -52.16
CA TYR A 210 -17.18 15.60 -51.98
C TYR A 210 -16.97 16.87 -51.15
N LEU A 211 -16.39 16.71 -49.97
CA LEU A 211 -16.01 17.83 -49.10
C LEU A 211 -14.48 17.94 -49.05
N SER A 212 -13.95 19.06 -49.55
CA SER A 212 -12.50 19.30 -49.55
C SER A 212 -12.14 20.61 -48.89
N GLY A 213 -11.06 20.59 -48.09
CA GLY A 213 -10.56 21.75 -47.37
C GLY A 213 -11.55 22.29 -46.34
N ILE A 214 -12.21 21.40 -45.59
CA ILE A 214 -13.11 21.80 -44.50
C ILE A 214 -12.25 22.40 -43.39
N LEU A 215 -12.36 23.70 -43.18
CA LEU A 215 -11.86 24.38 -41.99
C LEU A 215 -13.02 24.52 -41.02
N LEU A 216 -12.92 23.82 -39.91
CA LEU A 216 -13.91 23.80 -38.83
C LEU A 216 -13.36 24.56 -37.63
N SER A 217 -14.23 25.33 -36.97
CA SER A 217 -13.98 26.06 -35.72
C SER A 217 -15.27 26.09 -34.93
N GLY A 218 -15.31 25.41 -33.79
CA GLY A 218 -16.56 25.26 -33.04
C GLY A 218 -16.37 24.83 -31.59
N ARG A 219 -17.49 24.83 -30.87
CA ARG A 219 -17.69 24.39 -29.50
C ARG A 219 -18.65 23.21 -29.52
N THR A 220 -18.39 22.15 -28.78
CA THR A 220 -19.29 20.98 -28.68
C THR A 220 -19.24 20.36 -27.30
N ASN A 221 -20.33 19.67 -26.93
CA ASN A 221 -20.51 18.92 -25.69
C ASN A 221 -20.79 17.43 -26.02
N MET A 222 -19.87 16.73 -26.70
CA MET A 222 -20.06 15.31 -27.06
C MET A 222 -19.98 14.32 -25.87
N TYR A 223 -19.61 14.77 -24.66
CA TYR A 223 -19.42 13.88 -23.51
C TYR A 223 -19.77 14.57 -22.20
N SER A 224 -20.05 13.77 -21.17
CA SER A 224 -20.21 14.21 -19.77
C SER A 224 -19.02 15.01 -19.22
N GLY A 225 -17.87 15.00 -19.91
CA GLY A 225 -16.65 15.75 -19.60
C GLY A 225 -16.67 17.25 -19.96
N GLY A 226 -17.75 17.76 -20.54
CA GLY A 226 -17.96 19.19 -20.76
C GLY A 226 -17.56 19.68 -22.16
N THR A 227 -17.26 20.96 -22.25
CA THR A 227 -17.07 21.65 -23.53
C THR A 227 -15.64 21.52 -24.05
N PHE A 228 -15.50 21.24 -25.34
CA PHE A 228 -14.24 21.39 -26.06
C PHE A 228 -14.37 22.22 -27.35
N TRP A 229 -13.24 22.77 -27.78
CA TRP A 229 -13.06 23.50 -29.03
C TRP A 229 -12.39 22.62 -30.06
N VAL A 230 -12.91 22.63 -31.28
CA VAL A 230 -12.31 21.92 -32.41
C VAL A 230 -11.87 22.93 -33.45
N SER A 231 -10.63 22.81 -33.93
CA SER A 231 -10.15 23.62 -35.05
C SER A 231 -9.22 22.83 -35.97
N GLY A 232 -9.33 22.97 -37.29
CA GLY A 232 -8.37 22.36 -38.21
C GLY A 232 -8.97 21.99 -39.57
N GLY A 233 -8.14 21.37 -40.41
CA GLY A 233 -8.52 20.89 -41.73
C GLY A 233 -9.03 19.46 -41.71
N LEU A 234 -10.17 19.19 -42.34
CA LEU A 234 -10.68 17.86 -42.63
C LEU A 234 -10.98 17.74 -44.13
N THR A 235 -10.56 16.64 -44.75
CA THR A 235 -10.97 16.27 -46.10
C THR A 235 -11.64 14.91 -46.03
N VAL A 236 -12.88 14.83 -46.51
CA VAL A 236 -13.66 13.59 -46.52
C VAL A 236 -13.96 13.25 -47.98
N VAL A 237 -13.53 12.07 -48.38
CA VAL A 237 -13.83 11.50 -49.70
C VAL A 237 -14.76 10.32 -49.47
N GLU A 238 -15.88 10.28 -50.18
CA GLU A 238 -16.80 9.15 -50.17
C GLU A 238 -16.08 7.85 -50.54
N ASP A 239 -16.27 6.80 -49.74
CA ASP A 239 -15.53 5.53 -49.79
C ASP A 239 -13.99 5.64 -49.75
N GLY A 240 -13.47 6.84 -49.48
CA GLY A 240 -12.05 7.17 -49.42
C GLY A 240 -11.54 7.40 -48.00
N PRO A 241 -10.25 7.76 -47.85
CA PRO A 241 -9.69 8.11 -46.55
C PRO A 241 -10.16 9.49 -46.11
N ILE A 242 -10.52 9.59 -44.83
CA ILE A 242 -10.67 10.83 -44.10
C ILE A 242 -9.27 11.35 -43.77
N ARG A 243 -8.93 12.55 -44.22
CA ARG A 243 -7.63 13.19 -43.98
C ARG A 243 -7.77 14.36 -43.02
N THR A 244 -6.90 14.41 -42.03
CA THR A 244 -6.79 15.52 -41.07
C THR A 244 -5.50 16.29 -41.34
N ASP A 245 -5.64 17.58 -41.64
CA ASP A 245 -4.53 18.51 -41.82
C ASP A 245 -4.48 19.45 -40.61
N GLY A 246 -3.98 18.94 -39.48
CA GLY A 246 -3.84 19.70 -38.23
C GLY A 246 -5.14 19.87 -37.45
N LEU A 247 -5.95 18.81 -37.36
CA LEU A 247 -7.14 18.80 -36.53
C LEU A 247 -6.75 18.90 -35.06
N SER A 248 -7.22 19.93 -34.37
CA SER A 248 -6.87 20.26 -32.99
C SER A 248 -8.13 20.25 -32.13
N LEU A 249 -8.13 19.42 -31.10
CA LEU A 249 -9.13 19.29 -30.07
C LEU A 249 -8.59 19.94 -28.80
N VAL A 250 -9.26 20.96 -28.29
CA VAL A 250 -8.79 21.75 -27.13
C VAL A 250 -9.88 21.74 -26.08
N THR A 251 -9.57 21.33 -24.86
CA THR A 251 -10.43 21.50 -23.68
C THR A 251 -9.84 22.62 -22.82
N PRO A 252 -10.49 23.04 -21.70
CA PRO A 252 -9.89 24.00 -20.78
C PRO A 252 -8.53 23.53 -20.21
N SER A 253 -8.29 22.21 -20.15
CA SER A 253 -7.08 21.65 -19.54
C SER A 253 -6.22 20.75 -20.44
N SER A 254 -6.67 20.44 -21.66
CA SER A 254 -5.99 19.58 -22.62
C SER A 254 -5.98 20.14 -24.05
N MET A 255 -5.03 19.68 -24.86
CA MET A 255 -4.92 20.00 -26.28
C MET A 255 -4.37 18.78 -27.02
N VAL A 256 -5.07 18.29 -28.02
CA VAL A 256 -4.69 17.14 -28.86
C VAL A 256 -4.74 17.55 -30.32
N HIS A 257 -3.65 17.30 -31.04
CA HIS A 257 -3.50 17.53 -32.47
C HIS A 257 -3.44 16.19 -33.20
N LEU A 258 -4.13 16.10 -34.32
CA LEU A 258 -4.24 14.93 -35.18
C LEU A 258 -3.85 15.34 -36.61
N VAL A 259 -2.92 14.61 -37.20
CA VAL A 259 -2.49 14.80 -38.59
C VAL A 259 -2.38 13.43 -39.24
N GLY A 260 -2.95 13.26 -40.43
CA GLY A 260 -2.83 12.01 -41.18
C GLY A 260 -4.11 11.59 -41.87
N GLU A 261 -4.29 10.29 -42.08
CA GLU A 261 -5.44 9.73 -42.76
C GLU A 261 -5.95 8.43 -42.11
N PHE A 262 -7.27 8.25 -42.12
CA PHE A 262 -7.88 6.98 -41.76
C PHE A 262 -9.07 6.68 -42.68
N SER A 263 -9.29 5.41 -43.01
CA SER A 263 -10.38 4.98 -43.86
C SER A 263 -11.14 3.85 -43.18
N PRO A 264 -12.32 4.14 -42.60
CA PRO A 264 -13.18 3.12 -42.01
C PRO A 264 -13.57 2.03 -43.00
N ALA A 265 -13.89 2.41 -44.25
CA ALA A 265 -14.26 1.47 -45.31
C ALA A 265 -13.12 0.52 -45.71
N GLN A 266 -11.87 0.98 -45.66
CA GLN A 266 -10.69 0.19 -46.01
C GLN A 266 -10.01 -0.46 -44.80
N ASP A 267 -10.57 -0.30 -43.59
CA ASP A 267 -9.97 -0.73 -42.33
C ASP A 267 -8.49 -0.31 -42.23
N ARG A 268 -8.20 0.98 -42.46
CA ARG A 268 -6.82 1.52 -42.49
C ARG A 268 -6.70 2.78 -41.64
N VAL A 269 -5.57 2.92 -40.95
CA VAL A 269 -5.19 4.11 -40.18
C VAL A 269 -3.72 4.46 -40.39
N ASP A 270 -3.42 5.76 -40.42
CA ASP A 270 -2.08 6.35 -40.49
C ASP A 270 -2.20 7.77 -39.91
N LEU A 271 -2.03 7.92 -38.59
CA LEU A 271 -2.32 9.13 -37.83
C LEU A 271 -1.20 9.47 -36.86
N ASP A 272 -0.62 10.66 -37.01
CA ASP A 272 0.18 11.31 -35.99
C ASP A 272 -0.73 12.01 -34.97
N VAL A 273 -0.49 11.71 -33.69
CA VAL A 273 -1.19 12.26 -32.55
C VAL A 273 -0.19 12.99 -31.68
N PHE A 274 -0.41 14.28 -31.44
CA PHE A 274 0.45 15.09 -30.59
C PHE A 274 -0.38 15.87 -29.58
N SER A 275 -0.02 15.77 -28.30
CA SER A 275 -0.63 16.53 -27.23
C SER A 275 0.46 17.17 -26.37
N PRO A 276 0.67 18.49 -26.45
CA PRO A 276 1.64 19.19 -25.60
C PRO A 276 1.19 19.28 -24.13
N ARG A 277 -0.12 19.11 -23.89
CA ARG A 277 -0.74 19.14 -22.57
C ARG A 277 -2.03 18.34 -22.60
N LEU A 278 -2.10 17.31 -21.78
CA LEU A 278 -3.26 16.45 -21.58
C LEU A 278 -3.46 16.30 -20.07
N ALA A 279 -4.58 16.78 -19.54
CA ALA A 279 -4.90 16.59 -18.13
C ALA A 279 -5.39 15.15 -17.91
N LEU A 280 -4.68 14.40 -17.07
CA LEU A 280 -5.03 12.99 -16.82
C LEU A 280 -6.42 12.83 -16.18
N ALA A 281 -6.90 13.85 -15.45
CA ALA A 281 -8.24 13.87 -14.90
C ALA A 281 -9.34 13.78 -15.97
N GLU A 282 -9.08 14.29 -17.19
CA GLU A 282 -10.02 14.19 -18.31
C GLU A 282 -10.01 12.77 -18.92
N LEU A 283 -8.93 11.99 -18.77
CA LEU A 283 -8.88 10.58 -19.15
C LEU A 283 -9.64 9.67 -18.17
N GLY A 284 -9.87 10.13 -16.94
CA GLY A 284 -10.71 9.42 -15.96
C GLY A 284 -12.08 9.06 -16.54
N ALA A 285 -12.72 10.03 -17.23
CA ALA A 285 -14.01 9.88 -17.88
C ALA A 285 -14.01 8.91 -19.08
N ALA A 286 -12.84 8.50 -19.58
CA ALA A 286 -12.68 7.54 -20.67
C ALA A 286 -12.55 6.08 -20.19
N GLY A 287 -12.94 5.77 -18.94
CA GLY A 287 -12.95 4.42 -18.38
C GLY A 287 -11.89 4.15 -17.30
N LEU A 288 -11.16 5.16 -16.83
CA LEU A 288 -10.18 5.06 -15.75
C LEU A 288 -10.67 5.66 -14.43
N GLU A 289 -11.98 5.87 -14.27
CA GLU A 289 -12.59 6.56 -13.12
C GLU A 289 -12.15 6.00 -11.76
N ARG A 290 -12.00 4.67 -11.66
CA ARG A 290 -11.58 3.99 -10.42
C ARG A 290 -10.15 4.30 -9.98
N LEU A 291 -9.30 4.77 -10.89
CA LEU A 291 -7.90 5.06 -10.62
C LEU A 291 -7.66 6.51 -10.21
N GLU A 292 -8.69 7.36 -10.32
CA GLU A 292 -8.66 8.82 -10.08
C GLU A 292 -7.37 9.48 -10.62
N PRO A 293 -7.07 9.30 -11.92
CA PRO A 293 -5.84 9.78 -12.51
C PRO A 293 -5.76 11.31 -12.41
N SER A 294 -4.62 11.84 -11.94
CA SER A 294 -4.37 13.29 -11.92
C SER A 294 -2.93 13.61 -12.29
N GLY A 295 -2.70 14.84 -12.75
CA GLY A 295 -1.42 15.29 -13.31
C GLY A 295 -1.55 15.77 -14.75
N GLU A 296 -0.43 16.18 -15.34
CA GLU A 296 -0.36 16.64 -16.72
C GLU A 296 0.50 15.69 -17.55
N ALA A 297 0.10 15.48 -18.80
CA ALA A 297 0.77 14.61 -19.75
C ALA A 297 1.16 15.37 -21.02
N GLU A 298 2.33 15.06 -21.56
CA GLU A 298 2.74 15.38 -22.93
C GLU A 298 2.82 14.05 -23.69
N PHE A 299 2.14 13.96 -24.82
CA PHE A 299 2.02 12.73 -25.60
C PHE A 299 2.38 12.98 -27.06
N THR A 300 3.17 12.09 -27.64
CA THR A 300 3.45 12.01 -29.07
C THR A 300 3.26 10.57 -29.49
N GLY A 301 2.48 10.30 -30.52
CA GLY A 301 2.29 8.97 -31.03
C GLY A 301 2.03 8.94 -32.52
N HIS A 302 2.35 7.82 -33.14
CA HIS A 302 2.06 7.52 -34.53
C HIS A 302 1.28 6.21 -34.58
N LEU A 303 0.09 6.23 -35.18
CA LEU A 303 -0.85 5.11 -35.26
C LEU A 303 -0.98 4.66 -36.71
N GLU A 304 -0.55 3.45 -37.03
CA GLU A 304 -0.61 2.89 -38.39
C GLU A 304 -1.27 1.51 -38.44
N GLY A 305 -1.61 1.03 -39.63
CA GLY A 305 -2.10 -0.34 -39.85
C GLY A 305 -3.62 -0.41 -40.02
N ARG A 306 -4.26 -1.39 -39.39
CA ARG A 306 -5.72 -1.59 -39.49
C ARG A 306 -6.44 -0.87 -38.36
N LEU A 307 -7.65 -0.35 -38.61
CA LEU A 307 -8.47 0.22 -37.53
C LEU A 307 -8.89 -0.86 -36.52
N SER A 308 -9.07 -2.09 -37.01
CA SER A 308 -9.36 -3.27 -36.19
C SER A 308 -8.18 -3.82 -35.38
N ASP A 309 -6.93 -3.57 -35.80
CA ASP A 309 -5.69 -3.98 -35.13
C ASP A 309 -4.58 -2.96 -35.40
N PRO A 310 -4.63 -1.80 -34.72
CA PRO A 310 -3.70 -0.74 -34.99
C PRO A 310 -2.34 -1.02 -34.36
N ARG A 311 -1.31 -0.46 -34.98
CA ARG A 311 0.04 -0.39 -34.42
C ARG A 311 0.31 1.03 -33.99
N ALA A 312 0.81 1.23 -32.79
CA ALA A 312 1.13 2.56 -32.30
C ALA A 312 2.57 2.61 -31.81
N ARG A 313 3.34 3.61 -32.23
CA ARG A 313 4.58 3.99 -31.54
C ARG A 313 4.32 5.26 -30.76
N PHE A 314 4.73 5.34 -29.50
CA PHE A 314 4.42 6.50 -28.66
C PHE A 314 5.54 6.87 -27.69
N SER A 315 5.50 8.13 -27.26
CA SER A 315 6.26 8.71 -26.16
C SER A 315 5.28 9.50 -25.30
N LEU A 316 5.29 9.24 -24.00
CA LEU A 316 4.41 9.84 -23.00
C LEU A 316 5.26 10.36 -21.83
N LYS A 317 5.14 11.65 -21.52
CA LYS A 317 5.81 12.30 -20.39
C LYS A 317 4.78 12.85 -19.43
N LEU A 318 4.73 12.30 -18.24
CA LEU A 318 3.81 12.65 -17.18
C LEU A 318 4.51 13.52 -16.14
N ARG A 319 3.89 14.63 -15.77
CA ARG A 319 4.36 15.57 -14.74
C ARG A 319 3.44 15.45 -13.54
N ARG A 320 4.05 15.14 -12.40
CA ARG A 320 3.36 14.88 -11.13
C ARG A 320 2.15 13.93 -11.28
N PRO A 321 2.29 12.77 -11.95
CA PRO A 321 1.17 11.86 -12.08
C PRO A 321 0.82 11.28 -10.72
N SER A 322 -0.47 11.12 -10.48
CA SER A 322 -1.02 10.35 -9.37
C SER A 322 -2.04 9.36 -9.90
N LEU A 323 -1.86 8.08 -9.57
CA LEU A 323 -2.71 6.98 -9.99
C LEU A 323 -2.87 5.98 -8.83
N ALA A 324 -4.10 5.60 -8.49
CA ALA A 324 -4.39 4.63 -7.42
C ALA A 324 -3.68 4.95 -6.07
N GLY A 325 -3.61 6.24 -5.71
CA GLY A 325 -2.95 6.70 -4.47
C GLY A 325 -1.43 6.85 -4.55
N TYR A 326 -0.78 6.44 -5.65
CA TYR A 326 0.65 6.59 -5.85
C TYR A 326 0.97 7.85 -6.65
N SER A 327 1.70 8.78 -6.05
CA SER A 327 2.18 10.00 -6.69
C SER A 327 3.67 9.91 -7.03
N LEU A 328 4.03 10.41 -8.21
CA LEU A 328 5.41 10.50 -8.70
C LEU A 328 5.74 11.96 -9.01
N ASP A 329 7.02 12.32 -9.11
CA ASP A 329 7.42 13.64 -9.63
C ASP A 329 7.31 13.69 -11.15
N GLY A 330 7.67 12.58 -11.80
CA GLY A 330 7.56 12.42 -13.24
C GLY A 330 7.65 10.96 -13.67
N LEU A 331 7.02 10.65 -14.80
CA LEU A 331 7.06 9.34 -15.45
C LEU A 331 7.19 9.53 -16.96
N GLU A 332 8.26 9.02 -17.55
CA GLU A 332 8.48 9.01 -18.99
C GLU A 332 8.35 7.57 -19.51
N LEU A 333 7.55 7.36 -20.55
CA LEU A 333 7.33 6.08 -21.19
C LEU A 333 7.57 6.23 -22.69
N GLU A 334 8.36 5.34 -23.28
CA GLU A 334 8.50 5.19 -24.72
C GLU A 334 8.25 3.73 -25.09
N GLY A 335 7.48 3.50 -26.15
CA GLY A 335 7.13 2.15 -26.53
C GLY A 335 6.28 2.02 -27.78
N ASP A 336 5.94 0.77 -28.06
CA ASP A 336 5.16 0.34 -29.20
C ASP A 336 3.99 -0.55 -28.75
N TYR A 337 2.88 -0.47 -29.45
CA TYR A 337 1.72 -1.33 -29.31
C TYR A 337 1.45 -2.00 -30.66
N ALA A 338 1.32 -3.33 -30.70
CA ALA A 338 0.95 -4.07 -31.91
C ALA A 338 0.36 -5.43 -31.57
N ALA A 339 -0.69 -5.86 -32.28
CA ALA A 339 -1.31 -7.18 -32.12
C ALA A 339 -1.68 -7.51 -30.66
N GLY A 340 -2.21 -6.51 -29.93
CA GLY A 340 -2.58 -6.64 -28.52
C GLY A 340 -1.42 -6.65 -27.52
N ARG A 341 -0.17 -6.50 -27.98
CA ARG A 341 1.04 -6.45 -27.16
C ARG A 341 1.53 -5.02 -27.01
N LEU A 342 1.69 -4.57 -25.78
CA LEU A 342 2.34 -3.30 -25.40
C LEU A 342 3.79 -3.57 -24.99
N THR A 343 4.74 -2.97 -25.70
CA THR A 343 6.18 -3.03 -25.41
C THR A 343 6.65 -1.64 -24.99
N LEU A 344 7.03 -1.48 -23.73
CA LEU A 344 7.71 -0.30 -23.21
C LEU A 344 9.23 -0.53 -23.36
N GLU A 345 9.82 0.13 -24.37
CA GLU A 345 11.27 0.11 -24.62
C GLU A 345 12.02 0.86 -23.52
N GLU A 346 11.43 1.96 -23.05
CA GLU A 346 11.99 2.79 -22.00
C GLU A 346 10.92 3.27 -21.02
N LEU A 347 11.14 2.99 -19.74
CA LEU A 347 10.36 3.51 -18.62
C LEU A 347 11.32 4.26 -17.70
N ARG A 348 11.05 5.54 -17.43
CA ARG A 348 11.79 6.34 -16.47
C ARG A 348 10.84 6.92 -15.43
N LEU A 349 11.05 6.57 -14.18
CA LEU A 349 10.28 7.07 -13.05
C LEU A 349 11.16 7.97 -12.20
N HIS A 350 10.61 9.10 -11.77
CA HIS A 350 11.26 10.07 -10.90
C HIS A 350 10.40 10.31 -9.66
N ARG A 351 11.01 10.22 -8.47
CA ARG A 351 10.33 10.51 -7.21
C ARG A 351 11.33 10.92 -6.13
N ASN A 352 11.16 12.12 -5.58
CA ASN A 352 11.92 12.76 -4.51
C ASN A 352 13.45 12.61 -4.62
N GLY A 353 13.97 12.75 -5.84
CA GLY A 353 15.40 12.63 -6.15
C GLY A 353 15.86 11.22 -6.54
N GLY A 354 15.06 10.20 -6.22
CA GLY A 354 15.23 8.83 -6.68
C GLY A 354 14.74 8.61 -8.11
N ARG A 355 15.30 7.58 -8.77
CA ARG A 355 14.98 7.23 -10.15
C ARG A 355 14.80 5.73 -10.32
N ALA A 356 13.87 5.31 -11.17
CA ALA A 356 13.82 3.95 -11.70
C ALA A 356 13.86 3.95 -13.23
N PHE A 357 14.55 2.97 -13.80
CA PHE A 357 14.67 2.76 -15.25
C PHE A 357 14.27 1.34 -15.59
N GLY A 358 13.57 1.15 -16.70
CA GLY A 358 13.15 -0.21 -17.04
C GLY A 358 12.60 -0.36 -18.43
N SER A 359 12.18 -1.59 -18.69
CA SER A 359 11.48 -2.00 -19.89
C SER A 359 10.40 -3.00 -19.48
N ALA A 360 9.28 -3.01 -20.19
CA ALA A 360 8.21 -3.96 -19.92
C ALA A 360 7.49 -4.40 -21.19
N VAL A 361 6.99 -5.63 -21.20
CA VAL A 361 6.14 -6.17 -22.27
C VAL A 361 4.88 -6.73 -21.62
N PHE A 362 3.73 -6.30 -22.12
CA PHE A 362 2.40 -6.72 -21.64
C PHE A 362 1.55 -7.21 -22.82
N ASP A 363 0.97 -8.40 -22.71
CA ASP A 363 -0.08 -8.86 -23.63
C ASP A 363 -1.46 -8.49 -23.04
N LEU A 364 -2.05 -7.38 -23.50
CA LEU A 364 -3.21 -6.70 -22.88
C LEU A 364 -4.54 -7.47 -23.02
N PHE A 365 -4.68 -8.26 -24.08
CA PHE A 365 -5.94 -8.97 -24.41
C PHE A 365 -5.83 -10.48 -24.31
N ALA A 366 -4.71 -11.00 -23.80
CA ALA A 366 -4.61 -12.42 -23.51
C ALA A 366 -5.49 -12.76 -22.29
N GLU A 367 -6.18 -13.91 -22.31
CA GLU A 367 -6.96 -14.38 -21.15
C GLU A 367 -6.10 -14.49 -19.87
N GLN A 368 -4.78 -14.68 -20.03
CA GLN A 368 -3.78 -14.54 -19.00
C GLN A 368 -2.67 -13.62 -19.52
N PRO A 369 -2.45 -12.44 -18.92
CA PRO A 369 -1.47 -11.48 -19.41
C PRO A 369 -0.05 -12.04 -19.25
N VAL A 370 0.72 -12.10 -20.34
CA VAL A 370 2.17 -12.34 -20.29
C VAL A 370 2.84 -11.03 -19.91
N VAL A 371 3.60 -11.05 -18.82
CA VAL A 371 4.29 -9.86 -18.29
C VAL A 371 5.77 -10.12 -18.23
N ARG A 372 6.57 -9.34 -18.96
CA ARG A 372 8.02 -9.33 -18.81
C ARG A 372 8.47 -7.93 -18.47
N ALA A 373 8.86 -7.69 -17.23
CA ALA A 373 9.23 -6.37 -16.72
C ALA A 373 10.58 -6.41 -16.00
N GLY A 374 11.42 -5.41 -16.24
CA GLY A 374 12.66 -5.20 -15.53
C GLY A 374 12.76 -3.74 -15.07
N LEU A 375 13.09 -3.53 -13.80
CA LEU A 375 13.24 -2.22 -13.18
C LEU A 375 14.56 -2.14 -12.43
N ASP A 376 15.37 -1.14 -12.75
CA ASP A 376 16.58 -0.72 -12.06
C ASP A 376 16.29 0.52 -11.22
N PHE A 377 16.56 0.47 -9.92
CA PHE A 377 16.34 1.53 -8.95
C PHE A 377 17.65 2.23 -8.59
N TYR A 378 17.62 3.56 -8.47
CA TYR A 378 18.75 4.38 -8.06
C TYR A 378 18.30 5.49 -7.09
N GLY A 379 18.69 5.38 -5.83
CA GLY A 379 18.45 6.38 -4.79
C GLY A 379 16.96 6.59 -4.47
N LEU A 380 16.14 5.56 -4.56
CA LEU A 380 14.72 5.63 -4.20
C LEU A 380 14.53 5.41 -2.70
N ASP A 381 13.60 6.13 -2.08
CA ASP A 381 13.29 5.94 -0.67
C ASP A 381 12.27 4.80 -0.46
N PRO A 382 12.60 3.69 0.23
CA PRO A 382 11.65 2.62 0.54
C PRO A 382 10.41 3.11 1.30
N ALA A 383 10.56 4.10 2.18
CA ALA A 383 9.46 4.67 2.96
C ALA A 383 8.41 5.34 2.06
N GLU A 384 8.78 5.71 0.84
CA GLU A 384 7.87 6.30 -0.13
C GLU A 384 7.21 5.26 -1.06
N LEU A 385 7.88 4.14 -1.30
CA LEU A 385 7.32 3.05 -2.09
C LEU A 385 6.13 2.40 -1.38
N ALA A 386 6.22 2.23 -0.06
CA ALA A 386 5.14 1.68 0.75
C ALA A 386 5.07 2.39 2.11
N PRO A 387 4.42 3.58 2.18
CA PRO A 387 4.39 4.40 3.39
C PRO A 387 3.79 3.72 4.62
N GLU A 388 2.85 2.80 4.41
CA GLU A 388 2.19 2.10 5.53
C GLU A 388 3.06 1.00 6.15
N THR A 389 3.95 0.39 5.37
CA THR A 389 4.75 -0.77 5.80
C THR A 389 6.23 -0.47 5.98
N LEU A 390 6.77 0.51 5.26
CA LEU A 390 8.19 0.84 5.22
C LEU A 390 8.52 2.25 5.76
N ALA A 391 7.57 2.92 6.43
CA ALA A 391 7.74 4.27 6.99
C ALA A 391 9.01 4.41 7.85
N ASP A 392 9.33 3.36 8.60
CA ASP A 392 10.47 3.28 9.51
C ASP A 392 11.76 2.84 8.80
N LEU A 393 11.85 2.92 7.47
CA LEU A 393 13.03 2.50 6.71
C LEU A 393 13.46 3.52 5.63
N PRO A 394 13.71 4.80 5.99
CA PRO A 394 14.15 5.80 5.02
C PRO A 394 15.58 5.53 4.54
N GLY A 395 15.91 5.79 3.28
CA GLY A 395 17.29 5.69 2.77
C GLY A 395 17.38 5.54 1.26
N ASP A 396 18.61 5.35 0.74
CA ASP A 396 18.84 5.24 -0.70
C ASP A 396 18.78 3.78 -1.16
N LEU A 397 17.64 3.36 -1.72
CA LEU A 397 17.45 2.05 -2.34
C LEU A 397 18.00 2.06 -3.77
N ASN A 398 18.95 1.16 -4.02
CA ASN A 398 19.48 0.86 -5.34
C ASN A 398 19.25 -0.62 -5.64
N GLY A 399 19.08 -0.99 -6.90
CA GLY A 399 18.94 -2.41 -7.22
C GLY A 399 18.28 -2.70 -8.55
N ARG A 400 17.96 -3.97 -8.76
CA ARG A 400 17.21 -4.45 -9.91
C ARG A 400 16.15 -5.45 -9.46
N VAL A 401 14.96 -5.35 -10.04
CA VAL A 401 13.90 -6.36 -9.96
C VAL A 401 13.48 -6.73 -11.37
N SER A 402 13.31 -8.03 -11.63
CA SER A 402 12.77 -8.54 -12.89
C SER A 402 11.66 -9.56 -12.62
N LEU A 403 10.57 -9.44 -13.37
CA LEU A 403 9.42 -10.32 -13.36
C LEU A 403 9.20 -10.86 -14.78
N GLU A 404 9.10 -12.18 -14.91
CA GLU A 404 8.77 -12.86 -16.16
C GLU A 404 7.62 -13.84 -15.92
N GLU A 405 6.42 -13.49 -16.35
CA GLU A 405 5.23 -14.30 -16.24
C GLU A 405 4.83 -14.83 -17.62
N GLU A 406 4.75 -16.15 -17.73
CA GLU A 406 4.35 -16.86 -18.96
C GLU A 406 3.03 -17.60 -18.73
N GLN A 407 2.25 -17.77 -19.79
CA GLN A 407 0.91 -18.36 -19.72
C GLN A 407 0.92 -19.74 -19.03
N GLY A 408 0.08 -19.89 -18.01
CA GLY A 408 -0.07 -21.13 -17.24
C GLY A 408 1.14 -21.52 -16.38
N GLN A 409 2.13 -20.64 -16.19
CA GLN A 409 3.26 -20.87 -15.29
C GLN A 409 3.34 -19.78 -14.21
N PRO A 410 3.76 -20.11 -12.98
CA PRO A 410 4.05 -19.11 -11.96
C PRO A 410 5.11 -18.12 -12.45
N GLY A 411 4.87 -16.82 -12.29
CA GLY A 411 5.80 -15.78 -12.73
C GLY A 411 7.16 -15.91 -12.07
N ARG A 412 8.25 -15.86 -12.83
CA ARG A 412 9.63 -15.89 -12.34
C ARG A 412 10.02 -14.52 -11.83
N LEU A 413 10.49 -14.47 -10.59
CA LEU A 413 10.93 -13.25 -9.92
C LEU A 413 12.43 -13.35 -9.64
N ALA A 414 13.17 -12.28 -9.93
CA ALA A 414 14.55 -12.12 -9.45
C ALA A 414 14.74 -10.69 -8.94
N ALA A 415 15.41 -10.55 -7.81
CA ALA A 415 15.63 -9.28 -7.16
C ALA A 415 17.05 -9.19 -6.60
N ARG A 416 17.69 -8.02 -6.76
CA ARG A 416 18.90 -7.61 -6.06
C ARG A 416 18.73 -6.18 -5.60
N LEU A 417 18.61 -5.99 -4.30
CA LEU A 417 18.34 -4.72 -3.66
C LEU A 417 19.45 -4.38 -2.68
N GLU A 418 19.81 -3.11 -2.62
CA GLU A 418 20.83 -2.59 -1.74
C GLU A 418 20.44 -1.22 -1.22
N LEU A 419 20.32 -1.10 0.08
CA LEU A 419 19.90 0.10 0.79
C LEU A 419 21.07 0.67 1.60
N PHE A 420 21.33 1.96 1.41
CA PHE A 420 22.40 2.69 2.09
C PHE A 420 21.95 4.04 2.65
N PRO A 421 22.68 4.51 3.65
CA PRO A 421 22.42 4.17 5.05
C PRO A 421 20.98 4.53 5.46
N SER A 422 20.39 3.71 6.32
CA SER A 422 19.00 3.84 6.77
C SER A 422 18.90 3.86 8.30
N ARG A 423 17.70 3.96 8.85
CA ARG A 423 17.43 3.81 10.28
C ARG A 423 16.16 2.98 10.44
N LEU A 424 16.25 1.87 11.18
CA LEU A 424 15.10 1.03 11.53
C LEU A 424 14.88 1.09 13.04
N ARG A 425 13.71 1.58 13.48
CA ARG A 425 13.33 1.68 14.91
C ARG A 425 14.44 2.29 15.79
N GLY A 426 15.06 3.37 15.32
CA GLY A 426 16.15 4.07 16.01
C GLY A 426 17.57 3.51 15.76
N VAL A 427 17.70 2.26 15.29
CA VAL A 427 18.99 1.63 14.96
C VAL A 427 19.47 2.11 13.59
N ARG A 428 20.70 2.67 13.54
CA ARG A 428 21.31 3.09 12.28
C ARG A 428 21.80 1.88 11.48
N ILE A 429 21.23 1.69 10.30
CA ILE A 429 21.65 0.69 9.32
C ILE A 429 22.71 1.32 8.42
N GLU A 430 23.86 0.68 8.31
CA GLU A 430 24.93 1.10 7.39
C GLU A 430 24.66 0.60 5.97
N GLN A 431 24.17 -0.64 5.86
CA GLN A 431 23.91 -1.31 4.59
C GLN A 431 22.92 -2.46 4.80
N LEU A 432 21.93 -2.58 3.92
CA LEU A 432 21.09 -3.77 3.79
C LEU A 432 21.16 -4.25 2.35
N ARG A 433 21.61 -5.49 2.12
CA ARG A 433 21.61 -6.15 0.80
C ARG A 433 20.66 -7.33 0.83
N LEU A 434 19.83 -7.44 -0.20
CA LEU A 434 18.91 -8.55 -0.41
C LEU A 434 19.06 -9.05 -1.85
N ALA A 435 19.29 -10.34 -2.04
CA ALA A 435 19.28 -10.97 -3.34
C ALA A 435 18.53 -12.29 -3.29
N GLY A 436 17.64 -12.50 -4.26
CA GLY A 436 16.83 -13.70 -4.33
C GLY A 436 16.23 -13.92 -5.71
N HIS A 437 15.72 -15.12 -5.90
CA HIS A 437 15.09 -15.56 -7.14
C HIS A 437 14.11 -16.70 -6.86
N GLY A 438 13.17 -16.91 -7.77
CA GLY A 438 12.18 -17.97 -7.66
C GLY A 438 10.97 -17.68 -8.54
N THR A 439 9.80 -18.11 -8.08
CA THR A 439 8.52 -17.73 -8.67
C THR A 439 7.72 -16.83 -7.71
N THR A 440 6.62 -16.26 -8.20
CA THR A 440 5.67 -15.46 -7.41
C THR A 440 5.04 -16.26 -6.26
N GLU A 441 4.99 -17.58 -6.37
CA GLU A 441 4.47 -18.49 -5.35
C GLU A 441 5.57 -19.13 -4.48
N ASP A 442 6.83 -19.04 -4.92
CA ASP A 442 7.97 -19.71 -4.30
C ASP A 442 9.28 -18.93 -4.52
N PHE A 443 9.60 -18.06 -3.57
CA PHE A 443 10.74 -17.16 -3.64
C PHE A 443 11.87 -17.60 -2.71
N THR A 444 13.09 -17.73 -3.23
CA THR A 444 14.29 -18.05 -2.44
C THR A 444 15.16 -16.81 -2.24
N LEU A 445 15.33 -16.39 -0.99
CA LEU A 445 16.31 -15.42 -0.55
C LEU A 445 17.70 -16.08 -0.46
N THR A 446 18.56 -15.80 -1.43
CA THR A 446 19.93 -16.34 -1.52
C THR A 446 20.95 -15.58 -0.68
N GLU A 447 20.72 -14.29 -0.48
CA GLU A 447 21.58 -13.42 0.30
C GLU A 447 20.73 -12.34 0.98
N GLY A 448 20.70 -12.34 2.29
CA GLY A 448 20.38 -11.17 3.11
C GLY A 448 21.62 -10.80 3.90
N LEU A 449 22.04 -9.54 3.83
CA LEU A 449 23.14 -9.01 4.63
C LEU A 449 22.71 -7.67 5.21
N LEU A 450 22.63 -7.61 6.53
CA LEU A 450 22.41 -6.39 7.28
C LEU A 450 23.69 -6.01 8.02
N ARG A 451 24.12 -4.76 7.88
CA ARG A 451 25.25 -4.17 8.60
C ARG A 451 24.80 -2.98 9.41
N PHE A 452 25.12 -2.99 10.69
CA PHE A 452 24.84 -1.88 11.59
C PHE A 452 25.86 -1.85 12.71
N GLY A 453 26.48 -0.69 12.91
CA GLY A 453 27.37 -0.45 14.04
C GLY A 453 28.54 -1.43 14.17
N GLY A 454 29.12 -1.84 13.03
CA GLY A 454 30.19 -2.85 12.97
C GLY A 454 29.72 -4.32 13.06
N SER A 455 28.43 -4.56 13.31
CA SER A 455 27.84 -5.90 13.37
C SER A 455 27.40 -6.37 11.98
N ARG A 456 27.33 -7.68 11.78
CA ARG A 456 26.83 -8.31 10.54
C ARG A 456 25.78 -9.36 10.87
N VAL A 457 24.68 -9.32 10.14
CA VAL A 457 23.63 -10.34 10.17
C VAL A 457 23.41 -10.84 8.76
N HIS A 458 23.51 -12.16 8.59
CA HIS A 458 23.23 -12.87 7.36
C HIS A 458 21.87 -13.54 7.44
N ALA A 459 21.11 -13.53 6.35
CA ALA A 459 19.84 -14.22 6.25
C ALA A 459 19.75 -14.99 4.92
N ARG A 460 19.14 -16.17 4.95
CA ARG A 460 18.79 -16.97 3.77
C ARG A 460 17.49 -17.69 4.05
N GLY A 461 16.67 -17.87 3.02
CA GLY A 461 15.39 -18.51 3.24
C GLY A 461 14.59 -18.72 1.99
N ARG A 462 13.40 -19.28 2.16
CA ARG A 462 12.43 -19.56 1.12
C ARG A 462 11.04 -19.18 1.64
N LEU A 463 10.31 -18.43 0.84
CA LEU A 463 8.93 -18.04 1.08
C LEU A 463 8.07 -18.73 0.03
N THR A 464 7.07 -19.47 0.48
CA THR A 464 6.07 -20.12 -0.37
C THR A 464 4.68 -19.59 -0.04
N ALA A 465 3.70 -19.82 -0.91
CA ALA A 465 2.30 -19.48 -0.63
C ALA A 465 1.78 -20.08 0.70
N SER A 466 2.32 -21.23 1.12
CA SER A 466 1.88 -21.95 2.32
C SER A 466 2.75 -21.73 3.56
N GLY A 467 3.91 -21.08 3.46
CA GLY A 467 4.83 -21.01 4.59
C GLY A 467 6.19 -20.36 4.31
N LEU A 468 6.94 -20.18 5.40
CA LEU A 468 8.24 -19.51 5.45
C LEU A 468 9.28 -20.47 6.02
N ALA A 469 10.50 -20.46 5.46
CA ALA A 469 11.69 -21.05 6.03
C ALA A 469 12.83 -20.03 5.96
N LEU A 470 13.26 -19.45 7.08
CA LEU A 470 14.24 -18.36 7.14
C LEU A 470 15.31 -18.68 8.18
N ALA A 471 16.54 -18.85 7.74
CA ALA A 471 17.72 -18.93 8.60
C ALA A 471 18.39 -17.55 8.71
N VAL A 472 18.68 -17.13 9.93
CA VAL A 472 19.35 -15.87 10.26
C VAL A 472 20.55 -16.17 11.16
N GLU A 473 21.71 -15.60 10.84
CA GLU A 473 22.93 -15.74 11.64
C GLU A 473 23.55 -14.36 11.85
N GLY A 474 23.83 -14.01 13.09
CA GLY A 474 24.55 -12.79 13.44
C GLY A 474 25.82 -13.10 14.22
N SER A 475 26.87 -12.35 13.95
CA SER A 475 28.15 -12.48 14.66
C SER A 475 28.65 -11.12 15.16
N GLY A 476 29.07 -11.07 16.42
CA GLY A 476 29.73 -9.95 17.05
C GLY A 476 28.82 -8.75 17.28
N LEU A 477 27.52 -8.97 17.51
CA LEU A 477 26.56 -7.89 17.71
C LEU A 477 26.82 -7.18 19.05
N SER A 478 27.09 -5.88 19.01
CA SER A 478 27.24 -5.05 20.21
C SER A 478 25.86 -4.75 20.81
N LEU A 479 25.59 -5.30 22.00
CA LEU A 479 24.32 -5.10 22.70
C LEU A 479 24.12 -3.65 23.13
N GLU A 480 25.21 -2.90 23.36
CA GLU A 480 25.15 -1.48 23.69
C GLU A 480 24.41 -0.68 22.61
N ARG A 481 24.52 -1.10 21.35
CA ARG A 481 23.84 -0.47 20.21
C ARG A 481 22.39 -0.92 20.04
N LEU A 482 22.01 -2.03 20.67
CA LEU A 482 20.66 -2.58 20.67
C LEU A 482 19.86 -2.18 21.92
N SER A 483 20.51 -1.57 22.93
CA SER A 483 19.88 -1.07 24.15
C SER A 483 18.59 -0.26 23.90
N GLY A 484 18.57 0.54 22.82
CA GLY A 484 17.41 1.36 22.44
C GLY A 484 16.18 0.54 22.00
N LEU A 485 16.37 -0.67 21.48
CA LEU A 485 15.28 -1.59 21.16
C LEU A 485 14.75 -2.31 22.40
N ALA A 486 15.65 -2.63 23.35
CA ALA A 486 15.30 -3.35 24.57
C ALA A 486 14.71 -2.44 25.67
N GLY A 487 14.84 -1.11 25.55
CA GLY A 487 14.38 -0.17 26.58
C GLY A 487 15.20 -0.20 27.87
N MET A 488 16.33 -0.91 27.89
CA MET A 488 17.24 -1.04 29.04
C MET A 488 18.71 -1.00 28.60
N PRO A 489 19.63 -0.53 29.45
CA PRO A 489 21.06 -0.56 29.15
C PRO A 489 21.55 -2.00 29.09
N LEU A 490 22.05 -2.40 27.93
CA LEU A 490 22.64 -3.70 27.69
C LEU A 490 24.10 -3.53 27.26
N GLY A 491 24.96 -4.47 27.66
CA GLY A 491 26.36 -4.52 27.28
C GLY A 491 26.80 -5.92 26.93
N GLY A 492 27.88 -6.03 26.16
CA GLY A 492 28.45 -7.29 25.71
C GLY A 492 28.26 -7.56 24.23
N ARG A 493 28.69 -8.76 23.80
CA ARG A 493 28.60 -9.21 22.41
C ARG A 493 27.72 -10.44 22.28
N LEU A 494 26.80 -10.38 21.32
CA LEU A 494 25.89 -11.46 20.96
C LEU A 494 26.28 -12.07 19.61
N ASP A 495 26.52 -13.37 19.60
CA ASP A 495 26.45 -14.21 18.40
C ASP A 495 25.12 -14.95 18.45
N PHE A 496 24.44 -15.10 17.31
CA PHE A 496 23.19 -15.85 17.28
C PHE A 496 22.98 -16.59 15.96
N ARG A 497 22.25 -17.69 16.05
CA ARG A 497 21.64 -18.40 14.92
C ARG A 497 20.18 -18.60 15.22
N ALA A 498 19.33 -18.32 14.26
CA ALA A 498 17.90 -18.53 14.36
C ALA A 498 17.37 -19.13 13.06
N VAL A 499 16.37 -20.02 13.16
CA VAL A 499 15.64 -20.60 12.05
C VAL A 499 14.16 -20.40 12.33
N LEU A 500 13.45 -19.70 11.46
CA LEU A 500 11.99 -19.57 11.46
C LEU A 500 11.41 -20.46 10.37
N GLU A 501 10.61 -21.46 10.75
CA GLU A 501 9.98 -22.41 9.83
C GLU A 501 8.52 -22.66 10.19
N GLY A 502 7.61 -22.68 9.21
CA GLY A 502 6.21 -23.02 9.45
C GLY A 502 5.25 -22.41 8.43
N SER A 503 3.94 -22.47 8.71
CA SER A 503 2.93 -21.77 7.92
C SER A 503 2.90 -20.29 8.31
N LEU A 504 2.30 -19.44 7.49
CA LEU A 504 2.15 -18.02 7.82
C LEU A 504 1.20 -17.77 9.02
N GLU A 505 0.39 -18.76 9.37
CA GLU A 505 -0.50 -18.74 10.55
C GLU A 505 0.20 -19.26 11.83
N SER A 506 1.21 -20.12 11.67
CA SER A 506 1.96 -20.73 12.77
C SER A 506 3.41 -20.99 12.39
N LEU A 507 4.32 -20.20 12.98
CA LEU A 507 5.76 -20.27 12.75
C LEU A 507 6.47 -20.83 13.99
N ALA A 508 7.39 -21.76 13.79
CA ALA A 508 8.31 -22.22 14.83
C ALA A 508 9.66 -21.53 14.65
N ALA A 509 10.11 -20.81 15.66
CA ALA A 509 11.44 -20.24 15.75
C ALA A 509 12.34 -21.16 16.59
N ARG A 510 13.48 -21.58 16.06
CA ARG A 510 14.56 -22.23 16.81
C ARG A 510 15.76 -21.31 16.85
N PHE A 511 16.40 -21.18 17.99
CA PHE A 511 17.54 -20.28 18.14
C PHE A 511 18.64 -20.84 19.03
N ASP A 512 19.86 -20.38 18.78
CA ASP A 512 21.07 -20.59 19.58
C ASP A 512 21.77 -19.24 19.70
N LEU A 513 21.85 -18.73 20.92
CA LEU A 513 22.41 -17.44 21.27
C LEU A 513 23.64 -17.66 22.13
N LYS A 514 24.72 -16.95 21.82
CA LYS A 514 25.92 -16.88 22.65
C LYS A 514 26.21 -15.43 23.02
N LEU A 515 26.07 -15.11 24.30
CA LEU A 515 26.42 -13.85 24.91
C LEU A 515 27.82 -13.93 25.52
N THR A 516 28.65 -12.91 25.29
CA THR A 516 29.98 -12.77 25.91
C THR A 516 30.13 -11.39 26.56
N ARG A 517 30.64 -11.36 27.79
CA ARG A 517 30.76 -10.17 28.64
C ARG A 517 29.44 -9.40 28.73
N GLY A 518 28.35 -10.14 28.99
CA GLY A 518 27.02 -9.58 29.10
C GLY A 518 26.87 -8.72 30.35
N SER A 519 26.18 -7.60 30.22
CA SER A 519 25.79 -6.77 31.37
C SER A 519 24.43 -6.14 31.14
N GLY A 520 23.59 -6.09 32.17
CA GLY A 520 22.27 -5.44 32.10
C GLY A 520 21.49 -5.64 33.40
N ALA A 521 20.64 -4.67 33.77
CA ALA A 521 19.79 -4.74 34.95
C ALA A 521 20.51 -5.14 36.27
N GLY A 522 21.75 -4.66 36.49
CA GLY A 522 22.55 -4.98 37.68
C GLY A 522 23.25 -6.35 37.66
N PHE A 523 23.06 -7.13 36.61
CA PHE A 523 23.70 -8.43 36.39
C PHE A 523 24.89 -8.32 35.43
N THR A 524 25.89 -9.16 35.66
CA THR A 524 27.04 -9.35 34.77
C THR A 524 27.29 -10.84 34.55
N VAL A 525 27.71 -11.19 33.33
CA VAL A 525 28.04 -12.57 32.94
C VAL A 525 29.22 -12.59 31.98
N GLU A 526 30.16 -13.51 32.21
CA GLU A 526 31.31 -13.66 31.31
C GLU A 526 30.92 -14.35 30.00
N GLU A 527 30.17 -15.45 30.08
CA GLU A 527 29.62 -16.16 28.92
C GLU A 527 28.25 -16.75 29.27
N ALA A 528 27.25 -16.54 28.40
CA ALA A 528 25.97 -17.25 28.48
C ALA A 528 25.59 -17.85 27.12
N ARG A 529 25.00 -19.03 27.14
CA ARG A 529 24.43 -19.71 25.97
C ARG A 529 22.97 -20.00 26.23
N LEU A 530 22.13 -19.62 25.28
CA LEU A 530 20.70 -19.86 25.30
C LEU A 530 20.31 -20.55 24.01
N ALA A 531 19.88 -21.81 24.08
CA ALA A 531 19.34 -22.53 22.94
C ALA A 531 17.87 -22.83 23.20
N GLY A 532 17.02 -22.78 22.18
CA GLY A 532 15.60 -22.99 22.42
C GLY A 532 14.70 -22.95 21.20
N GLY A 533 13.42 -23.14 21.47
CA GLY A 533 12.33 -23.11 20.51
C GLY A 533 11.17 -22.25 21.02
N LEU A 534 10.56 -21.49 20.12
CA LEU A 534 9.39 -20.67 20.37
C LEU A 534 8.38 -20.88 19.24
N ASN A 535 7.13 -21.20 19.59
CA ASN A 535 6.04 -21.18 18.61
C ASN A 535 5.41 -19.78 18.57
N LEU A 536 5.18 -19.26 17.38
CA LEU A 536 4.56 -17.98 17.10
C LEU A 536 3.23 -18.24 16.37
N VAL A 537 2.12 -17.77 16.91
CA VAL A 537 0.78 -17.94 16.33
C VAL A 537 0.26 -16.58 15.89
N ALA A 538 -0.30 -16.49 14.69
CA ALA A 538 -0.87 -15.25 14.18
C ALA A 538 -2.21 -14.91 14.89
N ASP A 539 -2.34 -13.67 15.34
CA ASP A 539 -3.57 -13.05 15.83
C ASP A 539 -3.84 -11.73 15.06
N ARG A 540 -4.98 -11.08 15.32
CA ARG A 540 -5.46 -9.85 14.66
C ARG A 540 -4.48 -8.68 14.71
N GLU A 541 -3.57 -8.66 15.68
CA GLU A 541 -2.56 -7.60 15.86
C GLU A 541 -1.12 -8.03 15.48
N GLY A 542 -0.90 -9.30 15.11
CA GLY A 542 0.42 -9.82 14.73
C GLY A 542 0.72 -11.21 15.29
N LEU A 543 2.01 -11.59 15.30
CA LEU A 543 2.46 -12.87 15.85
C LEU A 543 2.57 -12.81 17.37
N VAL A 544 1.88 -13.70 18.07
CA VAL A 544 1.90 -13.85 19.53
C VAL A 544 2.76 -15.06 19.92
N PRO A 545 3.66 -14.94 20.90
CA PRO A 545 4.42 -16.08 21.42
C PRO A 545 3.51 -17.08 22.13
N GLY A 546 3.61 -18.35 21.76
CA GLY A 546 3.02 -19.49 22.47
C GLY A 546 4.05 -20.17 23.36
N ASN A 547 4.14 -21.50 23.29
CA ASN A 547 5.04 -22.28 24.14
C ASN A 547 6.52 -21.97 23.87
N LEU A 548 7.26 -21.74 24.96
CA LEU A 548 8.70 -21.47 24.96
C LEU A 548 9.44 -22.64 25.63
N LEU A 549 10.44 -23.19 24.94
CA LEU A 549 11.36 -24.20 25.48
C LEU A 549 12.80 -23.66 25.38
N LEU A 550 13.54 -23.66 26.48
CA LEU A 550 14.89 -23.11 26.56
C LEU A 550 15.85 -24.05 27.31
N ASP A 551 17.09 -24.09 26.86
CA ASP A 551 18.25 -24.58 27.60
C ASP A 551 19.19 -23.38 27.84
N LEU A 552 19.62 -23.19 29.10
CA LEU A 552 20.46 -22.07 29.52
C LEU A 552 21.73 -22.58 30.19
N GLU A 553 22.87 -22.05 29.77
CA GLU A 553 24.15 -22.22 30.46
C GLU A 553 24.82 -20.85 30.61
N ALA A 554 25.12 -20.42 31.83
CA ALA A 554 25.76 -19.14 32.13
C ALA A 554 26.92 -19.33 33.10
N ARG A 555 28.04 -18.66 32.81
CA ARG A 555 29.29 -18.77 33.56
C ARG A 555 29.85 -17.41 33.95
N GLY A 556 30.52 -17.36 35.10
CA GLY A 556 31.14 -16.15 35.62
C GLY A 556 30.11 -15.08 35.96
N CYS A 557 28.93 -15.48 36.46
CA CYS A 557 27.96 -14.51 36.95
C CYS A 557 28.38 -14.04 38.35
N GLY A 558 27.99 -12.82 38.73
CA GLY A 558 28.34 -12.24 40.04
C GLY A 558 27.92 -13.06 41.27
N TYR A 559 27.02 -14.03 41.09
CA TYR A 559 26.46 -14.89 42.14
C TYR A 559 26.74 -16.40 41.94
N GLY A 560 27.62 -16.78 40.99
CA GLY A 560 28.00 -18.17 40.70
C GLY A 560 27.69 -18.63 39.27
N ASP A 561 28.05 -19.86 38.92
CA ASP A 561 27.70 -20.46 37.63
C ASP A 561 26.27 -21.02 37.66
N TYR A 562 25.58 -20.98 36.51
CA TYR A 562 24.20 -21.40 36.37
C TYR A 562 24.02 -22.32 35.16
N ARG A 563 23.29 -23.42 35.34
CA ARG A 563 22.89 -24.33 34.26
C ARG A 563 21.46 -24.79 34.47
N ALA A 564 20.63 -24.66 33.45
CA ALA A 564 19.25 -25.15 33.47
C ALA A 564 18.96 -25.91 32.17
N ARG A 565 18.30 -27.06 32.27
CA ARG A 565 17.85 -27.83 31.10
C ARG A 565 16.33 -27.84 31.04
N HIS A 566 15.80 -27.81 29.83
CA HIS A 566 14.38 -27.95 29.55
C HIS A 566 13.50 -26.98 30.35
N LEU A 567 13.87 -25.71 30.33
CA LEU A 567 13.00 -24.64 30.80
C LEU A 567 11.81 -24.55 29.86
N SER A 568 10.63 -24.95 30.33
CA SER A 568 9.38 -24.74 29.62
C SER A 568 8.57 -23.66 30.32
N ALA A 569 8.10 -22.68 29.56
CA ALA A 569 7.17 -21.66 30.04
C ALA A 569 5.92 -21.64 29.17
N GLU A 570 4.75 -21.68 29.82
CA GLU A 570 3.44 -21.47 29.19
C GLU A 570 2.77 -20.27 29.87
N GLY A 571 2.50 -19.20 29.11
CA GLY A 571 1.89 -17.98 29.63
C GLY A 571 2.33 -16.70 28.92
N GLU A 572 1.76 -15.56 29.31
CA GLU A 572 2.19 -14.25 28.83
C GLU A 572 3.44 -13.79 29.60
N LEU A 573 4.54 -13.59 28.87
CA LEU A 573 5.78 -13.04 29.40
C LEU A 573 6.04 -11.69 28.74
N SER A 574 5.95 -10.62 29.52
CA SER A 574 6.25 -9.28 29.01
C SER A 574 7.77 -9.03 29.07
N LEU A 575 8.36 -8.71 27.92
CA LEU A 575 9.79 -8.35 27.82
C LEU A 575 10.05 -6.88 28.12
N THR A 576 9.01 -6.05 28.20
CA THR A 576 9.10 -4.59 28.42
C THR A 576 8.73 -4.17 29.83
N ARG A 577 8.02 -5.04 30.57
CA ARG A 577 7.72 -4.90 32.01
C ARG A 577 7.98 -6.25 32.64
N PRO A 578 8.60 -6.33 33.83
CA PRO A 578 8.76 -7.60 34.52
C PRO A 578 7.37 -8.04 34.99
N ALA A 579 6.66 -8.78 34.15
CA ALA A 579 5.34 -9.33 34.41
C ALA A 579 5.29 -10.74 33.84
N PHE A 580 4.81 -11.68 34.65
CA PHE A 580 4.70 -13.09 34.31
C PHE A 580 3.34 -13.60 34.76
N ASN A 581 2.59 -14.20 33.84
CA ASN A 581 1.38 -14.91 34.16
C ASN A 581 1.46 -16.28 33.49
N GLY A 582 1.80 -17.31 34.26
CA GLY A 582 1.98 -18.62 33.67
C GLY A 582 2.56 -19.69 34.58
N GLU A 583 2.93 -20.79 33.92
CA GLU A 583 3.59 -21.95 34.52
C GLU A 583 5.01 -22.06 33.97
N LEU A 584 5.97 -22.25 34.87
CA LEU A 584 7.39 -22.44 34.61
C LEU A 584 7.79 -23.82 35.15
N ARG A 585 8.42 -24.63 34.31
CA ARG A 585 9.04 -25.90 34.74
C ARG A 585 10.51 -25.90 34.33
N LEU A 586 11.39 -26.26 35.26
CA LEU A 586 12.82 -26.46 35.04
C LEU A 586 13.20 -27.88 35.45
N ALA A 587 14.10 -28.50 34.70
CA ALA A 587 14.70 -29.78 35.08
C ALA A 587 16.23 -29.67 35.14
N GLY A 588 16.85 -30.32 36.12
CA GLY A 588 18.31 -30.35 36.27
C GLY A 588 18.93 -28.95 36.38
N LEU A 589 18.43 -28.15 37.33
CA LEU A 589 18.95 -26.81 37.62
C LEU A 589 20.18 -26.94 38.53
N GLU A 590 21.32 -26.44 38.07
CA GLU A 590 22.51 -26.21 38.89
C GLU A 590 22.67 -24.70 39.08
N ALA A 591 22.61 -24.21 40.32
CA ALA A 591 22.70 -22.79 40.63
C ALA A 591 23.47 -22.56 41.93
N ALA A 592 24.51 -21.71 41.90
CA ALA A 592 25.26 -21.31 43.10
C ALA A 592 25.76 -22.49 43.98
N GLY A 593 26.14 -23.61 43.35
CA GLY A 593 26.63 -24.82 44.02
C GLY A 593 25.55 -25.81 44.46
N TRP A 594 24.27 -25.51 44.24
CA TRP A 594 23.14 -26.39 44.50
C TRP A 594 22.67 -27.06 43.21
N SER A 595 22.24 -28.32 43.32
CA SER A 595 21.65 -29.10 42.23
C SER A 595 20.21 -29.44 42.59
N PHE A 596 19.29 -29.22 41.65
CA PHE A 596 17.88 -29.52 41.78
C PHE A 596 17.42 -30.39 40.61
N GLU A 597 16.71 -31.47 40.91
CA GLU A 597 16.15 -32.36 39.88
C GLU A 597 15.00 -31.69 39.13
N GLU A 598 14.10 -31.04 39.85
CA GLU A 598 12.90 -30.41 39.28
C GLU A 598 12.52 -29.12 40.03
N LEU A 599 12.11 -28.10 39.28
CA LEU A 599 11.43 -26.93 39.81
C LEU A 599 10.15 -26.69 38.98
N GLU A 600 9.00 -26.75 39.63
CA GLU A 600 7.72 -26.33 39.06
C GLU A 600 7.25 -25.07 39.80
N ALA A 601 7.05 -23.99 39.07
CA ALA A 601 6.55 -22.74 39.61
C ALA A 601 5.36 -22.24 38.78
N ARG A 602 4.29 -21.85 39.43
CA ARG A 602 3.12 -21.22 38.82
C ARG A 602 2.76 -19.99 39.62
N GLY A 603 2.57 -18.89 38.93
CA GLY A 603 2.26 -17.63 39.60
C GLY A 603 1.93 -16.50 38.65
N LEU A 604 1.44 -15.43 39.27
CA LEU A 604 1.15 -14.16 38.65
C LEU A 604 2.06 -13.10 39.27
N PHE A 605 2.78 -12.35 38.44
CA PHE A 605 3.58 -11.21 38.85
C PHE A 605 3.23 -10.02 37.97
N ASP A 606 2.84 -8.91 38.59
CA ASP A 606 2.55 -7.65 37.93
C ASP A 606 2.96 -6.48 38.83
N ASP A 607 3.80 -5.60 38.28
CA ASP A 607 4.16 -4.29 38.86
C ASP A 607 4.52 -4.33 40.37
N GLY A 608 5.46 -5.21 40.73
CA GLY A 608 5.95 -5.33 42.10
C GLY A 608 5.04 -6.12 43.04
N ARG A 609 3.86 -6.56 42.61
CA ARG A 609 3.00 -7.50 43.34
C ARG A 609 3.02 -8.86 42.67
N GLY A 610 3.03 -9.92 43.46
CA GLY A 610 2.95 -11.27 42.93
C GLY A 610 2.27 -12.26 43.85
N GLU A 611 1.74 -13.30 43.23
CA GLU A 611 1.16 -14.48 43.86
C GLU A 611 1.84 -15.71 43.27
N ILE A 612 2.45 -16.51 44.14
CA ILE A 612 2.98 -17.82 43.83
C ILE A 612 1.88 -18.80 44.18
N GLU A 613 1.13 -19.26 43.18
CA GLU A 613 0.04 -20.23 43.32
C GLU A 613 0.59 -21.62 43.66
N LYS A 614 1.76 -21.95 43.12
CA LYS A 614 2.49 -23.19 43.39
C LYS A 614 3.98 -22.95 43.15
N LEU A 615 4.81 -23.35 44.10
CA LEU A 615 6.24 -23.57 43.91
C LEU A 615 6.54 -24.95 44.46
N HIS A 616 7.10 -25.84 43.65
CA HIS A 616 7.48 -27.19 44.03
C HIS A 616 8.91 -27.41 43.56
N LEU A 617 9.81 -27.59 44.52
CA LEU A 617 11.23 -27.80 44.31
C LEU A 617 11.58 -29.22 44.76
N VAL A 618 12.20 -29.99 43.88
CA VAL A 618 12.74 -31.32 44.19
C VAL A 618 14.26 -31.23 44.09
N VAL A 619 14.94 -31.45 45.22
CA VAL A 619 16.40 -31.44 45.29
C VAL A 619 16.93 -32.82 44.89
N ASP A 620 16.34 -33.88 45.43
CA ASP A 620 16.65 -35.30 45.19
C ASP A 620 15.43 -36.19 45.55
N GLU A 621 15.57 -37.52 45.45
CA GLU A 621 14.51 -38.50 45.77
C GLU A 621 13.96 -38.41 47.21
N GLU A 622 14.70 -37.79 48.14
CA GLU A 622 14.36 -37.71 49.56
C GLU A 622 13.96 -36.28 49.99
N THR A 623 14.19 -35.26 49.16
CA THR A 623 14.14 -33.85 49.57
C THR A 623 13.30 -33.00 48.62
N SER A 624 12.22 -32.41 49.15
CA SER A 624 11.35 -31.50 48.40
C SER A 624 10.82 -30.34 49.24
N LEU A 625 10.48 -29.24 48.56
CA LEU A 625 9.86 -28.06 49.15
C LEU A 625 8.68 -27.63 48.30
N ALA A 626 7.48 -27.61 48.89
CA ALA A 626 6.32 -26.95 48.33
C ALA A 626 6.07 -25.60 49.04
N TYR A 627 5.83 -24.55 48.27
CA TYR A 627 5.57 -23.21 48.75
C TYR A 627 4.37 -22.58 48.03
N ARG A 628 3.57 -21.81 48.77
CA ARG A 628 2.51 -20.94 48.24
C ARG A 628 2.47 -19.65 49.03
N GLY A 629 2.33 -18.52 48.36
CA GLY A 629 2.29 -17.23 49.03
C GLY A 629 2.14 -16.05 48.10
N ARG A 630 2.04 -14.87 48.69
CA ARG A 630 1.97 -13.59 47.99
C ARG A 630 3.15 -12.72 48.38
N PHE A 631 3.58 -11.85 47.49
CA PHE A 631 4.61 -10.89 47.78
C PHE A 631 4.28 -9.52 47.21
N GLU A 632 4.75 -8.48 47.88
CA GLU A 632 4.60 -7.09 47.45
C GLU A 632 5.91 -6.36 47.71
N LEU A 633 6.50 -5.84 46.63
CA LEU A 633 7.64 -4.95 46.64
C LEU A 633 7.13 -3.54 46.93
N ARG A 634 7.51 -3.00 48.09
CA ARG A 634 7.25 -1.62 48.52
C ARG A 634 8.57 -0.86 48.58
N GLU A 635 8.52 0.48 48.71
CA GLU A 635 9.73 1.28 48.98
C GLU A 635 10.50 0.80 50.22
N SER A 636 9.81 0.20 51.19
CA SER A 636 10.41 -0.32 52.42
C SER A 636 11.06 -1.70 52.28
N GLY A 637 10.94 -2.36 51.12
CA GLY A 637 11.44 -3.72 50.88
C GLY A 637 10.37 -4.67 50.35
N LEU A 638 10.72 -5.95 50.25
CA LEU A 638 9.87 -7.05 49.82
C LEU A 638 9.09 -7.60 51.03
N HIS A 639 7.77 -7.55 50.97
CA HIS A 639 6.87 -8.11 51.96
C HIS A 639 6.33 -9.43 51.42
N VAL A 640 6.51 -10.53 52.16
CA VAL A 640 6.13 -11.88 51.75
C VAL A 640 5.09 -12.42 52.73
N ALA A 641 3.89 -12.68 52.25
CA ALA A 641 2.84 -13.39 52.95
C ALA A 641 2.85 -14.85 52.53
N THR A 642 3.43 -15.69 53.38
CA THR A 642 3.54 -17.12 53.13
C THR A 642 2.27 -17.82 53.60
N GLU A 643 1.58 -18.52 52.71
CA GLU A 643 0.39 -19.30 53.04
C GLU A 643 0.73 -20.76 53.36
N LEU A 644 1.64 -21.33 52.58
CA LEU A 644 2.07 -22.72 52.69
C LEU A 644 3.58 -22.81 52.54
N ILE A 645 4.23 -23.51 53.46
CA ILE A 645 5.54 -24.12 53.34
C ILE A 645 5.38 -25.56 53.80
N HIS A 646 5.72 -26.49 52.92
CA HIS A 646 5.77 -27.91 53.21
C HIS A 646 7.13 -28.42 52.75
N PHE A 647 7.97 -28.76 53.70
CA PHE A 647 9.33 -29.23 53.47
C PHE A 647 9.42 -30.70 53.89
N ILE A 648 9.86 -31.53 52.96
CA ILE A 648 10.12 -32.95 53.18
C ILE A 648 11.61 -33.18 53.01
N HIS A 649 12.23 -33.83 53.99
CA HIS A 649 13.59 -34.36 53.88
C HIS A 649 13.62 -35.72 54.59
N ARG A 650 13.74 -36.80 53.82
CA ARG A 650 13.63 -38.18 54.33
C ARG A 650 12.29 -38.39 55.05
N ASP A 651 12.33 -38.77 56.32
CA ASP A 651 11.15 -38.97 57.19
C ASP A 651 10.72 -37.67 57.91
N LEU A 652 11.44 -36.56 57.73
CA LEU A 652 11.06 -35.27 58.30
C LEU A 652 10.06 -34.57 57.37
N ASP A 653 8.82 -34.48 57.83
CA ASP A 653 7.74 -33.71 57.20
C ASP A 653 7.47 -32.45 58.05
N LEU A 654 7.77 -31.27 57.51
CA LEU A 654 7.57 -29.98 58.14
C LEU A 654 6.54 -29.15 57.38
N LEU A 655 5.45 -28.81 58.06
CA LEU A 655 4.35 -28.01 57.50
C LEU A 655 4.09 -26.78 58.37
N ASN A 656 3.92 -25.60 57.77
CA ASN A 656 3.47 -24.44 58.54
C ASN A 656 2.02 -24.61 59.02
N ALA A 657 1.76 -24.39 60.31
CA ALA A 657 0.42 -24.50 60.91
C ALA A 657 -0.52 -23.37 60.46
N ARG A 658 0.06 -22.19 60.20
CA ARG A 658 -0.66 -20.97 59.83
C ARG A 658 0.16 -20.09 58.88
N PRO A 659 -0.49 -19.23 58.09
CA PRO A 659 0.19 -18.23 57.29
C PRO A 659 1.00 -17.27 58.17
N PHE A 660 2.12 -16.78 57.64
CA PHE A 660 2.98 -15.84 58.34
C PHE A 660 3.55 -14.78 57.39
N LEU A 661 4.00 -13.66 57.96
CA LEU A 661 4.63 -12.58 57.22
C LEU A 661 6.15 -12.61 57.40
N ALA A 662 6.86 -12.36 56.31
CA ALA A 662 8.28 -12.07 56.30
C ALA A 662 8.53 -10.75 55.55
N HIS A 663 9.55 -10.02 55.99
CA HIS A 663 9.95 -8.75 55.42
C HIS A 663 11.43 -8.80 55.07
N ILE A 664 11.76 -8.58 53.81
CA ILE A 664 13.13 -8.54 53.29
C ILE A 664 13.39 -7.10 52.85
N THR A 665 14.27 -6.41 53.56
CA THR A 665 14.63 -5.01 53.30
C THR A 665 16.12 -4.92 52.95
N GLU A 666 16.57 -3.77 52.47
CA GLU A 666 18.01 -3.52 52.29
C GLU A 666 18.81 -3.65 53.59
N ARG A 667 18.15 -3.47 54.75
CA ARG A 667 18.78 -3.55 56.08
C ARG A 667 18.83 -4.96 56.63
N GLY A 668 17.99 -5.87 56.17
CA GLY A 668 17.88 -7.19 56.76
C GLY A 668 16.60 -7.96 56.43
N VAL A 669 16.49 -9.17 56.98
CA VAL A 669 15.35 -10.08 56.86
C VAL A 669 14.70 -10.28 58.22
N GLY A 670 13.40 -10.04 58.33
CA GLY A 670 12.60 -10.31 59.53
C GLY A 670 11.46 -11.28 59.24
N VAL A 671 11.13 -12.13 60.21
CA VAL A 671 10.00 -13.08 60.14
C VAL A 671 9.20 -12.98 61.43
N GLU A 672 7.88 -12.74 61.32
CA GLU A 672 7.03 -12.39 62.48
C GLU A 672 6.86 -13.53 63.49
N GLU A 673 6.27 -14.66 63.12
CA GLU A 673 6.26 -15.91 63.89
C GLU A 673 5.89 -17.05 62.95
N VAL A 674 6.75 -18.06 62.83
CA VAL A 674 6.51 -19.24 62.00
C VAL A 674 6.25 -20.42 62.89
N GLU A 675 5.03 -20.94 62.85
CA GLU A 675 4.69 -22.19 63.53
C GLU A 675 4.78 -23.35 62.55
N LEU A 676 5.71 -24.28 62.78
CA LEU A 676 5.93 -25.48 61.98
C LEU A 676 5.48 -26.71 62.77
N VAL A 677 4.87 -27.68 62.09
CA VAL A 677 4.37 -28.93 62.64
C VAL A 677 5.02 -30.09 61.91
N THR A 678 5.34 -31.13 62.66
CA THR A 678 5.86 -32.40 62.17
C THR A 678 5.30 -33.55 63.02
N ALA A 679 5.55 -34.80 62.61
CA ALA A 679 5.19 -35.98 63.40
C ALA A 679 5.83 -35.99 64.80
N ALA A 680 6.99 -35.34 64.94
CA ALA A 680 7.68 -35.19 66.21
C ALA A 680 7.12 -34.07 67.12
N GLY A 681 6.27 -33.16 66.65
CA GLY A 681 5.75 -32.05 67.47
C GLY A 681 5.70 -30.72 66.71
N SER A 682 5.62 -29.61 67.44
CA SER A 682 5.57 -28.26 66.86
C SER A 682 6.75 -27.38 67.28
N PHE A 683 7.10 -26.45 66.39
CA PHE A 683 8.13 -25.45 66.57
C PHE A 683 7.56 -24.06 66.26
N SER A 684 7.92 -23.05 67.04
CA SER A 684 7.69 -21.64 66.72
C SER A 684 9.03 -20.95 66.55
N LEU A 685 9.21 -20.27 65.41
CA LEU A 685 10.42 -19.54 65.06
C LEU A 685 10.09 -18.06 64.83
N VAL A 686 10.80 -17.18 65.54
CA VAL A 686 10.77 -15.72 65.31
C VAL A 686 12.20 -15.27 65.11
N GLY A 687 12.46 -14.36 64.19
CA GLY A 687 13.80 -13.79 64.11
C GLY A 687 13.98 -12.68 63.08
N GLU A 688 15.06 -11.95 63.26
CA GLU A 688 15.53 -10.87 62.38
C GLU A 688 17.04 -11.02 62.15
N TYR A 689 17.49 -10.75 60.93
CA TYR A 689 18.89 -10.73 60.53
C TYR A 689 19.21 -9.42 59.84
N ALA A 690 20.13 -8.63 60.41
CA ALA A 690 20.58 -7.35 59.86
C ALA A 690 21.82 -7.55 58.97
N PHE A 691 21.76 -7.15 57.70
CA PHE A 691 22.83 -7.37 56.72
C PHE A 691 24.07 -6.52 56.99
N GLU A 692 23.91 -5.22 57.29
CA GLU A 692 25.06 -4.31 57.52
C GLU A 692 25.84 -4.67 58.80
N GLU A 693 25.12 -5.12 59.82
CA GLU A 693 25.67 -5.43 61.15
C GLU A 693 26.14 -6.89 61.24
N GLU A 694 25.73 -7.71 60.25
CA GLU A 694 25.82 -9.17 60.21
C GLU A 694 25.22 -9.81 61.48
N GLU A 695 24.19 -9.22 62.07
CA GLU A 695 23.64 -9.61 63.37
C GLU A 695 22.35 -10.41 63.21
N LEU A 696 22.30 -11.61 63.79
CA LEU A 696 21.10 -12.44 63.89
C LEU A 696 20.50 -12.28 65.28
N VAL A 697 19.18 -12.14 65.38
CA VAL A 697 18.41 -12.31 66.62
C VAL A 697 17.26 -13.25 66.29
N ALA A 698 17.27 -14.46 66.84
CA ALA A 698 16.24 -15.46 66.59
C ALA A 698 15.87 -16.22 67.87
N ARG A 699 14.63 -16.69 67.95
CA ARG A 699 14.15 -17.55 69.01
C ARG A 699 13.37 -18.72 68.41
N LEU A 700 13.76 -19.93 68.79
CA LEU A 700 13.13 -21.18 68.44
C LEU A 700 12.53 -21.82 69.70
N LEU A 701 11.21 -21.97 69.71
CA LEU A 701 10.43 -22.58 70.78
C LEU A 701 9.84 -23.90 70.31
N ALA A 702 10.13 -24.98 71.02
CA ALA A 702 9.46 -26.26 70.80
C ALA A 702 8.88 -26.74 72.14
N PRO A 703 7.57 -26.54 72.39
CA PRO A 703 6.99 -26.80 73.70
C PRO A 703 6.97 -28.29 74.07
N GLU A 704 6.85 -29.17 73.07
CA GLU A 704 6.82 -30.61 73.23
C GLU A 704 7.27 -31.28 71.91
N LEU A 705 8.35 -32.08 72.00
CA LEU A 705 8.95 -32.83 70.90
C LEU A 705 9.13 -34.28 71.29
N ASP A 706 8.61 -35.21 70.50
CA ASP A 706 8.92 -36.63 70.56
C ASP A 706 10.32 -36.87 69.99
N LEU A 707 11.25 -37.19 70.88
CA LEU A 707 12.64 -37.46 70.55
C LEU A 707 12.82 -38.72 69.72
N GLY A 708 11.92 -39.69 69.81
CA GLY A 708 11.98 -40.90 69.00
C GLY A 708 11.62 -40.62 67.56
N ALA A 709 10.51 -39.89 67.34
CA ALA A 709 10.13 -39.43 66.01
C ALA A 709 11.19 -38.48 65.41
N LEU A 710 11.71 -37.54 66.21
CA LEU A 710 12.74 -36.59 65.76
C LEU A 710 14.08 -37.28 65.47
N SER A 711 14.53 -38.21 66.32
CA SER A 711 15.79 -38.94 66.12
C SER A 711 15.70 -39.88 64.93
N ALA A 712 14.54 -40.49 64.66
CA ALA A 712 14.33 -41.29 63.47
C ALA A 712 14.39 -40.43 62.20
N ALA A 713 13.71 -39.27 62.22
CA ALA A 713 13.67 -38.37 61.08
C ALA A 713 15.03 -37.72 60.73
N LEU A 714 15.89 -37.50 61.72
CA LEU A 714 17.16 -36.78 61.57
C LEU A 714 18.41 -37.66 61.73
N GLU A 715 18.26 -38.98 61.92
CA GLU A 715 19.36 -39.93 62.19
C GLU A 715 20.33 -39.44 63.31
N LEU A 716 19.80 -38.77 64.33
CA LEU A 716 20.63 -38.08 65.33
C LEU A 716 21.49 -39.04 66.18
N THR A 717 21.10 -40.32 66.25
CA THR A 717 21.77 -41.32 67.07
C THR A 717 21.68 -42.72 66.46
N GLU A 718 22.69 -43.56 66.71
CA GLU A 718 22.73 -44.97 66.25
C GLU A 718 21.82 -45.90 67.10
N GLU A 719 21.50 -45.51 68.34
CA GLU A 719 20.64 -46.28 69.24
C GLU A 719 19.26 -45.62 69.36
N PRO A 720 18.16 -46.40 69.48
CA PRO A 720 16.82 -45.83 69.54
C PRO A 720 16.65 -44.93 70.75
N VAL A 721 16.36 -43.65 70.49
CA VAL A 721 15.95 -42.68 71.48
C VAL A 721 14.42 -42.68 71.59
N SER A 722 13.87 -42.51 72.78
CA SER A 722 12.45 -42.17 72.97
C SER A 722 12.31 -41.19 74.13
N GLY A 723 11.21 -40.46 74.21
CA GLY A 723 10.95 -39.49 75.28
C GLY A 723 10.53 -38.14 74.74
N LEU A 724 10.21 -37.21 75.63
CA LEU A 724 9.77 -35.87 75.28
C LEU A 724 10.85 -34.84 75.57
N ALA A 725 10.98 -33.85 74.70
CA ALA A 725 11.82 -32.69 74.88
C ALA A 725 11.03 -31.40 74.74
N ARG A 726 11.37 -30.41 75.56
CA ARG A 726 10.97 -29.02 75.40
C ARG A 726 12.22 -28.18 75.17
N LEU A 727 12.19 -27.34 74.16
CA LEU A 727 13.29 -26.51 73.70
C LEU A 727 12.89 -25.03 73.73
N ASP A 728 13.75 -24.18 74.26
CA ASP A 728 13.71 -22.73 74.08
C ASP A 728 15.13 -22.26 73.76
N LEU A 729 15.36 -21.94 72.50
CA LEU A 729 16.66 -21.58 71.96
C LEU A 729 16.62 -20.12 71.49
N GLU A 730 17.40 -19.25 72.12
CA GLU A 730 17.63 -17.88 71.68
C GLU A 730 19.03 -17.77 71.06
N LEU A 731 19.10 -17.26 69.84
CA LEU A 731 20.31 -16.97 69.09
C LEU A 731 20.43 -15.44 68.95
N SER A 732 21.57 -14.86 69.31
CA SER A 732 21.84 -13.43 69.09
C SER A 732 23.30 -13.18 68.66
N GLY A 733 23.58 -12.09 67.94
CA GLY A 733 24.93 -11.73 67.52
C GLY A 733 25.31 -12.25 66.12
N ARG A 734 26.59 -12.20 65.76
CA ARG A 734 27.04 -12.55 64.39
C ARG A 734 27.03 -14.06 64.17
N PRO A 735 26.69 -14.58 62.98
CA PRO A 735 26.71 -16.02 62.69
C PRO A 735 28.06 -16.71 62.98
N VAL A 736 29.17 -16.00 62.78
CA VAL A 736 30.53 -16.47 63.08
C VAL A 736 30.89 -16.38 64.58
N GLU A 737 30.12 -15.62 65.36
CA GLU A 737 30.33 -15.34 66.79
C GLU A 737 28.98 -15.34 67.56
N PRO A 738 28.23 -16.46 67.56
CA PRO A 738 26.87 -16.46 68.07
C PRO A 738 26.84 -16.46 69.61
N ARG A 739 25.87 -15.76 70.16
CA ARG A 739 25.39 -15.94 71.53
C ARG A 739 24.22 -16.90 71.49
N VAL A 740 24.38 -18.05 72.13
CA VAL A 740 23.34 -19.07 72.19
C VAL A 740 22.87 -19.18 73.63
N ARG A 741 21.57 -19.01 73.86
CA ARG A 741 20.93 -19.41 75.12
C ARG A 741 19.98 -20.55 74.80
N LEU A 742 20.14 -21.66 75.51
CA LEU A 742 19.35 -22.86 75.31
C LEU A 742 18.78 -23.31 76.65
N GLU A 743 17.46 -23.40 76.74
CA GLU A 743 16.75 -24.10 77.81
C GLU A 743 16.14 -25.38 77.22
N LEU A 744 16.64 -26.52 77.71
CA LEU A 744 16.23 -27.85 77.27
C LEU A 744 15.66 -28.60 78.47
N ALA A 745 14.42 -29.07 78.37
CA ALA A 745 13.81 -29.95 79.36
C ALA A 745 13.46 -31.28 78.71
N LEU A 746 14.09 -32.35 79.17
CA LEU A 746 13.86 -33.72 78.74
C LEU A 746 13.02 -34.46 79.77
N ALA A 747 12.07 -35.28 79.32
CA ALA A 747 11.21 -36.10 80.16
C ALA A 747 11.07 -37.52 79.61
N GLY A 748 11.30 -38.51 80.47
CA GLY A 748 11.12 -39.93 80.15
C GLY A 748 12.04 -40.43 79.01
N VAL A 749 13.26 -39.91 78.92
CA VAL A 749 14.17 -40.23 77.83
C VAL A 749 14.80 -41.61 78.02
N ARG A 750 14.74 -42.44 76.98
CA ARG A 750 15.47 -43.71 76.89
C ARG A 750 16.44 -43.62 75.74
N TYR A 751 17.68 -44.03 75.98
CA TYR A 751 18.73 -44.11 74.98
C TYR A 751 19.56 -45.36 75.28
N GLY A 752 19.43 -46.40 74.44
CA GLY A 752 19.99 -47.71 74.75
C GLY A 752 19.52 -48.27 76.09
N ASP A 753 20.47 -48.63 76.95
CA ASP A 753 20.21 -49.11 78.32
C ASP A 753 20.01 -47.97 79.35
N TYR A 754 20.14 -46.71 78.93
CA TYR A 754 20.05 -45.55 79.83
C TYR A 754 18.61 -45.02 79.93
N HIS A 755 18.16 -44.76 81.16
CA HIS A 755 16.84 -44.20 81.44
C HIS A 755 16.94 -42.90 82.24
N LEU A 756 16.51 -41.80 81.64
CA LEU A 756 16.53 -40.46 82.21
C LEU A 756 15.09 -39.99 82.48
N ARG A 757 14.70 -39.89 83.76
CA ARG A 757 13.32 -39.53 84.11
C ARG A 757 13.01 -38.08 83.78
N THR A 758 13.86 -37.16 84.22
CA THR A 758 13.77 -35.74 83.87
C THR A 758 15.16 -35.13 83.86
N LEU A 759 15.43 -34.25 82.89
CA LEU A 759 16.61 -33.39 82.86
C LEU A 759 16.17 -31.98 82.46
N ALA A 760 16.46 -30.98 83.28
CA ALA A 760 16.36 -29.58 82.89
C ALA A 760 17.77 -29.00 82.77
N LEU A 761 18.10 -28.45 81.60
CA LEU A 761 19.41 -27.96 81.22
C LEU A 761 19.28 -26.52 80.73
N GLY A 762 19.99 -25.59 81.37
CA GLY A 762 20.19 -24.24 80.87
C GLY A 762 21.62 -24.06 80.40
N LEU A 763 21.84 -23.71 79.14
CA LEU A 763 23.14 -23.48 78.54
C LEU A 763 23.23 -22.05 77.99
N VAL A 764 24.38 -21.42 78.19
CA VAL A 764 24.73 -20.17 77.51
C VAL A 764 26.11 -20.32 76.87
N ILE A 765 26.18 -20.10 75.56
CA ILE A 765 27.40 -20.03 74.76
C ILE A 765 27.67 -18.55 74.47
N LEU A 766 28.86 -18.09 74.81
CA LEU A 766 29.28 -16.69 74.61
C LEU A 766 30.29 -16.60 73.46
N PRO A 767 30.36 -15.45 72.76
CA PRO A 767 31.20 -15.29 71.59
C PRO A 767 32.69 -15.37 71.95
N GLY A 768 33.48 -16.05 71.13
CA GLY A 768 34.94 -16.12 71.29
C GLY A 768 35.44 -16.96 72.47
N VAL A 769 34.56 -17.70 73.15
CA VAL A 769 34.95 -18.60 74.24
C VAL A 769 34.52 -20.03 73.92
N ASN A 770 35.49 -20.94 73.73
CA ASN A 770 35.26 -22.39 73.61
C ASN A 770 34.83 -23.03 74.94
N THR A 771 34.06 -22.31 75.77
CA THR A 771 33.56 -22.81 77.05
C THR A 771 32.05 -22.66 77.08
N VAL A 772 31.35 -23.78 77.12
CA VAL A 772 29.90 -23.84 77.37
C VAL A 772 29.65 -23.56 78.85
N ARG A 773 28.88 -22.52 79.18
CA ARG A 773 28.51 -22.23 80.57
C ARG A 773 27.17 -22.88 80.89
N LEU A 774 27.23 -23.94 81.71
CA LEU A 774 26.05 -24.54 82.32
C LEU A 774 25.47 -23.57 83.35
N VAL A 775 24.24 -23.12 83.13
CA VAL A 775 23.54 -22.16 84.00
C VAL A 775 22.76 -22.88 85.09
N ASN A 776 22.12 -24.00 84.75
CA ASN A 776 21.44 -24.87 85.71
C ASN A 776 21.31 -26.30 85.15
N ALA A 777 21.43 -27.31 86.01
CA ALA A 777 21.16 -28.72 85.66
C ALA A 777 20.50 -29.44 86.84
N LEU A 778 19.32 -30.00 86.60
CA LEU A 778 18.59 -30.84 87.55
C LEU A 778 18.25 -32.16 86.86
N ALA A 779 18.81 -33.27 87.37
CA ALA A 779 18.60 -34.60 86.83
C ALA A 779 18.04 -35.55 87.90
N GLY A 780 17.00 -36.30 87.55
CA GLY A 780 16.50 -37.42 88.35
C GLY A 780 16.86 -38.75 87.67
N VAL A 781 17.73 -39.54 88.29
CA VAL A 781 18.20 -40.85 87.78
C VAL A 781 17.89 -41.93 88.83
N GLU A 782 17.33 -43.07 88.41
CA GLU A 782 17.22 -44.29 89.25
C GLU A 782 18.12 -45.39 88.67
N PRO A 783 18.84 -46.17 89.51
CA PRO A 783 19.54 -47.37 89.07
C PRO A 783 18.57 -48.54 88.84
N LEU A 784 18.83 -49.34 87.81
CA LEU A 784 18.17 -50.63 87.56
C LEU A 784 18.32 -51.59 88.77
N PRO A 785 17.34 -52.48 89.03
CA PRO A 785 17.52 -53.58 89.97
C PRO A 785 18.64 -54.53 89.50
N PRO A 786 19.36 -55.22 90.43
CA PRO A 786 20.65 -55.82 90.13
C PRO A 786 20.49 -57.06 89.23
N GLY A 787 20.99 -56.94 88.00
CA GLY A 787 21.06 -58.02 87.03
C GLY A 787 22.26 -57.86 86.10
N GLY A 788 23.46 -58.08 86.63
CA GLY A 788 24.66 -58.47 85.87
C GLY A 788 25.12 -57.55 84.72
N GLY A 789 25.74 -56.42 85.05
CA GLY A 789 26.53 -55.59 84.12
C GLY A 789 27.25 -54.50 84.90
N GLU A 790 28.51 -54.22 84.56
CA GLU A 790 29.38 -53.28 85.28
C GLU A 790 28.72 -51.92 85.60
N GLU A 791 28.88 -51.42 86.82
CA GLU A 791 28.50 -50.05 87.20
C GLU A 791 29.31 -49.05 86.36
N LYS A 792 28.75 -48.60 85.24
CA LYS A 792 29.21 -47.40 84.55
C LYS A 792 28.51 -46.18 85.16
N LEU A 793 29.19 -45.51 86.09
CA LEU A 793 28.90 -44.12 86.46
C LEU A 793 28.99 -43.26 85.18
N GLY A 794 27.85 -42.87 84.63
CA GLY A 794 27.77 -41.97 83.49
C GLY A 794 28.20 -40.57 83.89
N TYR A 795 29.40 -40.16 83.47
CA TYR A 795 29.79 -38.75 83.48
C TYR A 795 29.10 -38.06 82.31
N LEU A 796 28.33 -37.00 82.58
CA LEU A 796 27.85 -36.09 81.55
C LEU A 796 29.05 -35.26 81.09
N THR A 797 29.79 -35.79 80.12
CA THR A 797 30.94 -35.10 79.53
C THR A 797 30.39 -34.19 78.44
N LEU A 798 30.16 -32.91 78.78
CA LEU A 798 29.95 -31.88 77.77
C LEU A 798 31.31 -31.59 77.15
N THR A 799 31.56 -32.22 76.01
CA THR A 799 32.75 -31.98 75.18
C THR A 799 32.42 -30.81 74.27
N ALA A 800 33.26 -29.78 74.29
CA ALA A 800 33.06 -28.53 73.55
C ALA A 800 33.11 -28.73 72.03
#